data_AF-A0A0C2W0V1-F1
#
_entry.id   AF-A0A0C2W0V1-F1
#
_cell.length_a   1.000
_cell.length_b   1.000
_cell.length_c   1.000
_cell.angle_alpha   90.00
_cell.angle_beta   90.00
_cell.angle_gamma   90.00
#
_symmetry.space_group_name_H-M   'P 1'
#
loop_
_entity.id
_entity.type
_entity.pdbx_description
1 polymer ?
#
loop_
_entity_poly.entity_id
_entity_poly.type
_entity_poly.pdbx_seq_one_letter_code
_entity_poly.pdbx_strand_id
1 'polypeptide(L)'
;MFRYMLLVALLLFLASCGSSPAKIENNDSSPAPIVTNTPPVANPDSAIVTINSKNYTLELLTNDKDADGDSLKIATTTNPAHGTIEVLATSVRYTPDPNFEGIDYINYSITDGKETSQKALVTLYVASQAQAQKPIGIEDSVAITQNQSITLDVLNNDLTPEDKPLSIKSTTAPSHGTLTVSNNKILYTPIKDYTGLDSFSYTPTNGFEEGNKTMVYIVIEMPNMPPLGIKDSVSVYENNSTVIDVLANDVDLNGDKIMIDKVSQPYHGITYVENDKIVYIPAKNYHGEDSFTYTPYDGQESGVATLVNIEIKDIDYAPVGVEDNFSVVSKKIHYLDLLANDINDDNDTLSIKSITLPRYGSAVINNEGTITYVSNSDFIGTDSFDYVVTDESGKNSKTTKVWVDVLQVIPNALPIATDDNVTIVANSKGTLIKIFANDSDSDGDTLSIGTFVQPQNGNVVVVEGGVSYTPRAGFVGEDSFIYLPSDGKEVGEMARVTLHVSDANIAPVGVDDTIEFTTVGSDYIDVLANDSDANGDTLSIKIVASPSHGTVELSQNKVIYTPTQGYSGKDTFTYRPFDGKMEGNVTSVEVLVDPQGGGSAIDGKVTFDRVPVTHMGLDYNNITQEPSRGVLVRLYDNANKQLDETTTDDSGKYRFENLQKGKSYKVRIYAYLKSDKWDIRVVDNVDRKLQYAMEGSVLELNETTSIRDFNAQSGWNTTTNSYSQNRIAAPFAILSNLYSALQTLREADTTATLTPLIVNWSIDNKAATGDKDLGYIGTSHYSREDKELWILGDANRDTDEYDVSVITHEFGHYLKAQVSRQDSLGGNHNISSKLDPRLAYEEGWCNAFAGIVHHEPIYIDTTGPAQSYSSVFDLENDGYGDKGWFNEGSIHRILYDLFDDDNEAHDNLSLGFAPLYNVATNIETNYPAFLTIFTFITGLKQLDPNNGNAIDAILANEEISPIIDYYGSNQLNDGDNADTLPIYKSIAIKQTKRFCTQTTLGSSNRLLNHVLIKVDIPSRSDYLIKFTQVASVSGAKLEGDADFEVFKTSPITKLGGAYNRRTASEYKTLELSKGLHIIDLFDYNNATKSCFDLYIEEDSNFFEDVWDSLFGLQNNEEIQ
;
A
#
# COMPACT_ATOMS: atom_id res chain seq x y z
N MET A 1 40.99 8.51 29.21
CA MET A 1 42.44 8.63 28.92
C MET A 1 43.19 7.29 28.99
N PHE A 2 42.53 6.16 28.69
CA PHE A 2 43.17 4.85 28.50
C PHE A 2 42.45 4.10 27.35
N ARG A 3 42.13 4.87 26.29
CA ARG A 3 41.45 4.42 25.07
C ARG A 3 42.08 5.02 23.79
N TYR A 4 43.36 5.43 23.85
CA TYR A 4 44.05 6.06 22.72
C TYR A 4 45.38 5.38 22.32
N MET A 5 45.69 4.22 22.89
CA MET A 5 46.76 3.32 22.46
C MET A 5 46.22 1.91 22.76
N LEU A 6 45.76 1.13 21.80
CA LEU A 6 46.64 0.28 21.00
C LEU A 6 45.86 -0.33 19.80
N LEU A 7 45.23 0.54 18.99
CA LEU A 7 44.60 0.19 17.71
C LEU A 7 45.59 0.32 16.52
N VAL A 8 46.87 -0.03 16.73
CA VAL A 8 47.97 0.20 15.74
C VAL A 8 48.88 -1.01 15.59
N ALA A 9 48.36 -2.23 15.69
CA ALA A 9 49.20 -3.42 15.52
C ALA A 9 48.49 -4.59 14.84
N LEU A 10 47.74 -4.35 13.76
CA LEU A 10 47.42 -5.43 12.82
C LEU A 10 46.95 -4.93 11.45
N LEU A 11 47.76 -4.12 10.77
CA LEU A 11 47.60 -3.84 9.34
C LEU A 11 48.91 -3.25 8.82
N LEU A 12 49.70 -4.09 8.14
CA LEU A 12 50.68 -3.74 7.08
C LEU A 12 51.49 -5.00 6.73
N PHE A 13 51.14 -5.68 5.64
CA PHE A 13 52.12 -6.09 4.61
C PHE A 13 51.40 -6.40 3.27
N LEU A 14 51.86 -5.69 2.24
CA LEU A 14 51.39 -5.58 0.83
C LEU A 14 51.61 -6.89 0.04
N ALA A 15 50.71 -7.38 -0.83
CA ALA A 15 50.25 -6.93 -2.15
C ALA A 15 51.27 -7.04 -3.32
N SER A 16 50.99 -7.96 -4.29
CA SER A 16 51.17 -7.86 -5.77
C SER A 16 50.91 -9.26 -6.38
N CYS A 17 50.15 -9.51 -7.45
CA CYS A 17 50.04 -8.85 -8.76
C CYS A 17 48.65 -9.07 -9.41
N GLY A 18 48.24 -8.13 -10.28
CA GLY A 18 47.17 -8.30 -11.29
C GLY A 18 47.59 -9.23 -12.44
N SER A 19 46.79 -9.55 -13.45
CA SER A 19 45.78 -8.76 -14.17
C SER A 19 44.89 -9.64 -15.10
N SER A 20 43.67 -9.17 -15.32
CA SER A 20 42.53 -9.50 -16.24
C SER A 20 42.81 -10.00 -17.68
N PRO A 21 41.78 -10.16 -18.57
CA PRO A 21 40.47 -10.84 -18.47
C PRO A 21 40.16 -11.74 -19.71
N ALA A 22 39.08 -12.53 -19.68
CA ALA A 22 38.36 -12.90 -20.92
C ALA A 22 36.87 -13.14 -20.65
N LYS A 23 36.02 -12.49 -21.46
CA LYS A 23 34.55 -12.60 -21.50
C LYS A 23 34.16 -13.48 -22.70
N ILE A 24 33.38 -14.53 -22.41
CA ILE A 24 32.17 -15.06 -23.08
C ILE A 24 32.13 -15.16 -24.63
N GLU A 25 31.89 -16.37 -25.16
CA GLU A 25 30.70 -16.67 -25.99
C GLU A 25 30.47 -18.19 -26.21
N ASN A 26 29.18 -18.56 -26.21
CA ASN A 26 28.59 -19.90 -26.29
C ASN A 26 28.79 -20.59 -27.65
N ASN A 27 28.86 -21.93 -27.70
CA ASN A 27 27.81 -22.71 -28.38
C ASN A 27 27.91 -24.22 -28.18
N ASP A 28 26.71 -24.79 -28.06
CA ASP A 28 26.33 -26.19 -28.01
C ASP A 28 26.66 -26.95 -29.32
N SER A 29 27.28 -28.13 -29.21
CA SER A 29 27.00 -29.35 -29.99
C SER A 29 28.15 -30.36 -29.86
N SER A 30 27.81 -31.54 -29.37
CA SER A 30 28.71 -32.68 -29.17
C SER A 30 29.28 -33.25 -30.49
N PRO A 31 30.60 -33.49 -30.61
CA PRO A 31 31.15 -34.37 -31.64
C PRO A 31 31.77 -35.65 -31.04
N ALA A 32 31.57 -36.77 -31.74
CA ALA A 32 32.15 -38.07 -31.43
C ALA A 32 33.70 -38.04 -31.37
N PRO A 33 34.33 -38.93 -30.59
CA PRO A 33 35.75 -38.79 -30.24
C PRO A 33 36.67 -39.00 -31.45
N ILE A 34 37.59 -38.05 -31.62
CA ILE A 34 38.82 -38.22 -32.39
C ILE A 34 39.72 -39.13 -31.56
N VAL A 35 40.16 -40.27 -32.12
CA VAL A 35 41.11 -41.15 -31.44
C VAL A 35 42.48 -40.47 -31.48
N THR A 36 42.86 -39.83 -30.38
CA THR A 36 44.19 -39.26 -30.16
C THR A 36 45.14 -40.36 -29.69
N ASN A 37 46.35 -40.38 -30.23
CA ASN A 37 47.42 -41.30 -29.82
C ASN A 37 47.81 -41.05 -28.35
N THR A 38 47.84 -42.10 -27.53
CA THR A 38 48.26 -42.04 -26.14
C THR A 38 49.76 -42.30 -26.06
N PRO A 39 50.57 -41.48 -25.38
CA PRO A 39 52.00 -41.75 -25.24
C PRO A 39 52.25 -43.11 -24.55
N PRO A 40 53.31 -43.85 -24.95
CA PRO A 40 53.64 -45.10 -24.29
C PRO A 40 54.13 -44.88 -22.86
N VAL A 41 54.00 -45.90 -22.01
CA VAL A 41 54.46 -45.88 -20.61
C VAL A 41 55.65 -46.83 -20.45
N ALA A 42 56.81 -46.25 -20.15
CA ALA A 42 57.99 -47.00 -19.72
C ALA A 42 57.92 -47.28 -18.22
N ASN A 43 58.20 -48.51 -17.80
CA ASN A 43 58.18 -48.97 -16.43
C ASN A 43 59.61 -49.26 -15.94
N PRO A 44 59.93 -49.06 -14.65
CA PRO A 44 61.26 -49.35 -14.14
C PRO A 44 61.67 -50.82 -14.30
N ASP A 45 62.94 -51.05 -14.63
CA ASP A 45 63.55 -52.38 -14.73
C ASP A 45 64.62 -52.57 -13.65
N SER A 46 64.94 -53.83 -13.34
CA SER A 46 66.08 -54.11 -12.47
C SER A 46 66.73 -55.47 -12.74
N ALA A 47 68.03 -55.57 -12.49
CA ALA A 47 68.79 -56.79 -12.73
C ALA A 47 70.00 -56.95 -11.80
N ILE A 48 70.39 -58.19 -11.52
CA ILE A 48 71.63 -58.53 -10.80
C ILE A 48 72.72 -58.84 -11.82
N VAL A 49 73.83 -58.11 -11.76
CA VAL A 49 74.96 -58.24 -12.70
C VAL A 49 76.20 -58.67 -11.93
N THR A 50 76.90 -59.71 -12.40
CA THR A 50 78.18 -60.09 -11.79
C THR A 50 79.28 -59.12 -12.19
N ILE A 51 80.12 -58.73 -11.22
CA ILE A 51 81.30 -57.90 -11.42
C ILE A 51 82.17 -58.42 -12.58
N ASN A 52 82.73 -57.50 -13.38
CA ASN A 52 83.57 -57.79 -14.55
C ASN A 52 82.89 -58.59 -15.68
N SER A 53 81.55 -58.69 -15.68
CA SER A 53 80.81 -59.23 -16.83
C SER A 53 81.06 -58.39 -18.08
N LYS A 54 81.30 -59.05 -19.23
CA LYS A 54 81.73 -58.32 -20.43
C LYS A 54 80.59 -57.78 -21.30
N ASN A 55 79.39 -58.36 -21.22
CA ASN A 55 78.22 -58.00 -22.06
C ASN A 55 76.92 -58.56 -21.46
N TYR A 56 76.44 -58.04 -20.32
CA TYR A 56 75.16 -58.47 -19.75
C TYR A 56 74.01 -57.85 -20.55
N THR A 57 73.13 -58.65 -21.15
CA THR A 57 72.01 -58.13 -21.96
C THR A 57 70.75 -58.06 -21.11
N LEU A 58 70.11 -56.89 -21.08
CA LEU A 58 68.88 -56.63 -20.36
C LEU A 58 67.78 -56.23 -21.34
N GLU A 59 66.70 -57.01 -21.38
CA GLU A 59 65.50 -56.72 -22.16
C GLU A 59 64.62 -55.74 -21.37
N LEU A 60 64.45 -54.51 -21.88
CA LEU A 60 63.76 -53.43 -21.16
C LEU A 60 62.26 -53.35 -21.50
N LEU A 61 61.89 -53.67 -22.74
CA LEU A 61 60.52 -53.41 -23.21
C LEU A 61 59.47 -54.45 -22.76
N THR A 62 59.83 -55.40 -21.89
CA THR A 62 58.96 -56.56 -21.59
C THR A 62 57.83 -56.25 -20.63
N ASN A 63 58.01 -55.28 -19.75
CA ASN A 63 57.03 -54.74 -18.80
C ASN A 63 56.41 -53.41 -19.29
N ASP A 64 56.93 -52.84 -20.38
CA ASP A 64 56.47 -51.60 -20.99
C ASP A 64 55.21 -51.80 -21.82
N LYS A 65 54.35 -50.77 -21.84
CA LYS A 65 53.05 -50.86 -22.54
C LYS A 65 52.70 -49.58 -23.27
N ASP A 66 52.04 -49.78 -24.39
CA ASP A 66 51.32 -48.75 -25.11
C ASP A 66 49.82 -49.03 -24.99
N ALA A 67 49.03 -48.03 -24.62
CA ALA A 67 47.59 -48.21 -24.44
C ALA A 67 46.87 -48.50 -25.78
N ASP A 68 47.44 -48.02 -26.88
CA ASP A 68 46.92 -48.21 -28.23
C ASP A 68 47.49 -49.48 -28.91
N GLY A 69 48.49 -50.11 -28.28
CA GLY A 69 49.11 -51.36 -28.72
C GLY A 69 50.19 -51.17 -29.81
N ASP A 70 50.67 -49.95 -30.00
CA ASP A 70 51.72 -49.64 -30.98
C ASP A 70 53.07 -50.29 -30.58
N SER A 71 53.92 -50.57 -31.58
CA SER A 71 55.21 -51.26 -31.35
C SER A 71 56.23 -50.35 -30.68
N LEU A 72 56.78 -50.78 -29.54
CA LEU A 72 57.69 -49.98 -28.72
C LEU A 72 59.16 -50.15 -29.14
N LYS A 73 59.93 -49.06 -29.03
CA LYS A 73 61.40 -49.04 -29.15
C LYS A 73 62.02 -48.14 -28.10
N ILE A 74 63.27 -48.42 -27.73
CA ILE A 74 64.04 -47.53 -26.84
C ILE A 74 64.32 -46.22 -27.59
N ALA A 75 63.86 -45.10 -27.04
CA ALA A 75 63.99 -43.77 -27.62
C ALA A 75 65.28 -43.07 -27.14
N THR A 76 65.50 -42.99 -25.83
CA THR A 76 66.70 -42.40 -25.25
C THR A 76 67.21 -43.22 -24.08
N THR A 77 68.52 -43.19 -23.86
CA THR A 77 69.17 -43.72 -22.65
C THR A 77 70.22 -42.76 -22.12
N THR A 78 70.57 -42.90 -20.85
CA THR A 78 71.76 -42.27 -20.26
C THR A 78 72.84 -43.30 -20.01
N ASN A 79 74.10 -42.93 -20.19
CA ASN A 79 75.18 -43.79 -19.72
C ASN A 79 75.12 -43.90 -18.19
N PRO A 80 75.29 -45.12 -17.65
CA PRO A 80 75.38 -45.33 -16.21
C PRO A 80 76.71 -44.79 -15.68
N ALA A 81 76.82 -44.60 -14.36
CA ALA A 81 77.94 -43.88 -13.75
C ALA A 81 79.21 -44.74 -13.61
N HIS A 82 79.04 -46.06 -13.52
CA HIS A 82 80.08 -47.04 -13.22
C HIS A 82 80.06 -48.23 -14.19
N GLY A 83 79.74 -47.93 -15.44
CA GLY A 83 79.82 -48.87 -16.56
C GLY A 83 79.49 -48.19 -17.88
N THR A 84 79.46 -48.99 -18.94
CA THR A 84 79.08 -48.54 -20.27
C THR A 84 77.89 -49.33 -20.79
N ILE A 85 77.06 -48.69 -21.61
CA ILE A 85 75.94 -49.34 -22.27
C ILE A 85 76.08 -49.30 -23.79
N GLU A 86 75.62 -50.38 -24.43
CA GLU A 86 75.31 -50.46 -25.86
C GLU A 86 73.80 -50.65 -26.00
N VAL A 87 73.12 -49.66 -26.59
CA VAL A 87 71.67 -49.72 -26.83
C VAL A 87 71.40 -50.53 -28.09
N LEU A 88 70.59 -51.58 -27.96
CA LEU A 88 69.99 -52.35 -29.05
C LEU A 88 68.57 -51.85 -29.29
N ALA A 89 67.84 -52.42 -30.27
CA ALA A 89 66.50 -51.92 -30.62
C ALA A 89 65.46 -52.05 -29.49
N THR A 90 65.55 -53.11 -28.69
CA THR A 90 64.59 -53.44 -27.61
C THR A 90 65.27 -53.77 -26.27
N SER A 91 66.60 -53.79 -26.24
CA SER A 91 67.39 -54.17 -25.08
C SER A 91 68.68 -53.37 -24.96
N VAL A 92 69.33 -53.45 -23.81
CA VAL A 92 70.60 -52.79 -23.55
C VAL A 92 71.63 -53.81 -23.11
N ARG A 93 72.84 -53.73 -23.67
CA ARG A 93 74.00 -54.45 -23.14
C ARG A 93 74.75 -53.55 -22.18
N TYR A 94 74.90 -54.02 -20.94
CA TYR A 94 75.62 -53.35 -19.89
C TYR A 94 76.95 -54.06 -19.60
N THR A 95 78.02 -53.27 -19.46
CA THR A 95 79.35 -53.71 -19.06
C THR A 95 79.80 -52.86 -17.87
N PRO A 96 79.85 -53.39 -16.64
CA PRO A 96 80.31 -52.64 -15.48
C PRO A 96 81.80 -52.30 -15.57
N ASP A 97 82.19 -51.19 -14.95
CA ASP A 97 83.59 -50.80 -14.80
C ASP A 97 84.38 -51.88 -14.04
N PRO A 98 85.66 -52.10 -14.37
CA PRO A 98 86.47 -53.12 -13.71
C PRO A 98 86.50 -52.94 -12.19
N ASN A 99 86.11 -54.00 -11.48
CA ASN A 99 86.01 -54.06 -10.01
C ASN A 99 84.95 -53.15 -9.36
N PHE A 100 83.96 -52.63 -10.10
CA PHE A 100 82.83 -51.93 -9.49
C PHE A 100 81.85 -52.91 -8.81
N GLU A 101 81.56 -52.65 -7.54
CA GLU A 101 80.47 -53.29 -6.79
C GLU A 101 79.57 -52.20 -6.21
N GLY A 102 78.26 -52.35 -6.39
CA GLY A 102 77.29 -51.33 -6.02
C GLY A 102 76.12 -51.26 -6.97
N ILE A 103 75.30 -50.23 -6.82
CA ILE A 103 74.15 -49.99 -7.68
C ILE A 103 74.55 -48.99 -8.76
N ASP A 104 74.16 -49.29 -9.99
CA ASP A 104 74.26 -48.37 -11.11
C ASP A 104 72.89 -48.14 -11.74
N TYR A 105 72.73 -47.03 -12.46
CA TYR A 105 71.44 -46.57 -12.93
C TYR A 105 71.47 -46.18 -14.42
N ILE A 106 70.46 -46.63 -15.17
CA ILE A 106 70.22 -46.17 -16.54
C ILE A 106 68.84 -45.54 -16.58
N ASN A 107 68.73 -44.26 -16.95
CA ASN A 107 67.43 -43.71 -17.31
C ASN A 107 67.16 -44.02 -18.78
N TYR A 108 65.98 -44.54 -19.08
CA TYR A 108 65.56 -44.77 -20.46
C TYR A 108 64.14 -44.24 -20.70
N SER A 109 63.83 -43.96 -21.96
CA SER A 109 62.46 -43.70 -22.41
C SER A 109 62.18 -44.51 -23.66
N ILE A 110 60.92 -44.73 -23.96
CA ILE A 110 60.46 -45.51 -25.12
C ILE A 110 59.59 -44.66 -26.03
N THR A 111 59.48 -45.05 -27.28
CA THR A 111 58.61 -44.40 -28.27
C THR A 111 57.84 -45.44 -29.06
N ASP A 112 56.60 -45.09 -29.40
CA ASP A 112 55.72 -45.81 -30.32
C ASP A 112 55.94 -45.37 -31.79
N GLY A 113 56.82 -44.39 -32.02
CA GLY A 113 57.10 -43.78 -33.33
C GLY A 113 56.37 -42.45 -33.59
N LYS A 114 55.50 -42.00 -32.68
CA LYS A 114 54.80 -40.71 -32.73
C LYS A 114 55.11 -39.85 -31.52
N GLU A 115 55.01 -40.43 -30.31
CA GLU A 115 55.29 -39.75 -29.05
C GLU A 115 56.31 -40.55 -28.20
N THR A 116 56.87 -39.93 -27.17
CA THR A 116 57.90 -40.53 -26.31
C THR A 116 57.41 -40.54 -24.87
N SER A 117 57.63 -41.66 -24.17
CA SER A 117 57.27 -41.82 -22.77
C SER A 117 58.03 -40.85 -21.86
N GLN A 118 57.51 -40.67 -20.65
CA GLN A 118 58.37 -40.21 -19.55
C GLN A 118 59.51 -41.21 -19.31
N LYS A 119 60.60 -40.75 -18.68
CA LYS A 119 61.75 -41.60 -18.41
C LYS A 119 61.45 -42.58 -17.27
N ALA A 120 61.82 -43.83 -17.48
CA ALA A 120 61.88 -44.87 -16.45
C ALA A 120 63.33 -45.15 -16.06
N LEU A 121 63.50 -45.76 -14.88
CA LEU A 121 64.80 -46.05 -14.29
C LEU A 121 65.07 -47.55 -14.33
N VAL A 122 66.21 -47.92 -14.89
CA VAL A 122 66.79 -49.25 -14.75
C VAL A 122 67.77 -49.23 -13.58
N THR A 123 67.60 -50.15 -12.64
CA THR A 123 68.50 -50.32 -11.48
C THR A 123 69.33 -51.59 -11.62
N LEU A 124 70.65 -51.43 -11.69
CA LEU A 124 71.60 -52.52 -11.88
C LEU A 124 72.37 -52.79 -10.58
N TYR A 125 72.20 -53.99 -10.02
CA TYR A 125 72.91 -54.41 -8.81
C TYR A 125 74.17 -55.18 -9.21
N VAL A 126 75.32 -54.50 -9.26
CA VAL A 126 76.61 -55.10 -9.60
C VAL A 126 77.26 -55.69 -8.35
N ALA A 127 77.43 -57.01 -8.32
CA ALA A 127 77.91 -57.72 -7.14
C ALA A 127 78.96 -58.79 -7.45
N SER A 128 79.77 -59.16 -6.45
CA SER A 128 80.68 -60.31 -6.57
C SER A 128 79.89 -61.61 -6.85
N GLN A 129 80.55 -62.62 -7.42
CA GLN A 129 79.89 -63.88 -7.75
C GLN A 129 79.21 -64.56 -6.54
N ALA A 130 79.73 -64.37 -5.32
CA ALA A 130 79.13 -64.90 -4.10
C ALA A 130 77.89 -64.10 -3.65
N GLN A 131 77.90 -62.77 -3.81
CA GLN A 131 76.76 -61.91 -3.45
C GLN A 131 75.65 -61.98 -4.49
N ALA A 132 75.99 -62.13 -5.77
CA ALA A 132 75.04 -62.32 -6.86
C ALA A 132 74.28 -63.66 -6.79
N GLN A 133 74.50 -64.50 -5.77
CA GLN A 133 73.72 -65.71 -5.50
C GLN A 133 72.60 -65.52 -4.48
N LYS A 134 72.54 -64.37 -3.80
CA LYS A 134 71.53 -64.02 -2.80
C LYS A 134 70.35 -63.29 -3.45
N PRO A 135 69.12 -63.50 -2.98
CA PRO A 135 67.99 -62.64 -3.37
C PRO A 135 68.22 -61.18 -2.96
N ILE A 136 67.66 -60.26 -3.73
CA ILE A 136 67.58 -58.85 -3.39
C ILE A 136 66.11 -58.49 -3.31
N GLY A 137 65.65 -58.14 -2.11
CA GLY A 137 64.29 -57.66 -1.92
C GLY A 137 64.17 -56.18 -2.22
N ILE A 138 63.09 -55.79 -2.89
CA ILE A 138 62.76 -54.42 -3.30
C ILE A 138 61.54 -53.94 -2.51
N GLU A 139 61.60 -52.71 -1.99
CA GLU A 139 60.53 -52.19 -1.12
C GLU A 139 59.18 -52.09 -1.85
N ASP A 140 58.10 -52.39 -1.13
CA ASP A 140 56.72 -52.28 -1.62
C ASP A 140 55.97 -51.14 -0.94
N SER A 141 54.95 -50.60 -1.61
CA SER A 141 54.00 -49.67 -1.01
C SER A 141 52.58 -49.90 -1.50
N VAL A 142 51.59 -49.74 -0.62
CA VAL A 142 50.16 -49.87 -0.97
C VAL A 142 49.29 -48.92 -0.13
N ALA A 143 48.14 -48.52 -0.66
CA ALA A 143 47.11 -47.79 0.07
C ALA A 143 45.82 -48.62 0.16
N ILE A 144 45.15 -48.57 1.31
CA ILE A 144 43.88 -49.24 1.58
C ILE A 144 42.96 -48.33 2.39
N THR A 145 41.65 -48.52 2.30
CA THR A 145 40.71 -47.83 3.19
C THR A 145 40.67 -48.52 4.56
N GLN A 146 40.44 -47.73 5.62
CA GLN A 146 40.24 -48.18 7.00
C GLN A 146 39.34 -49.42 7.06
N ASN A 147 39.69 -50.37 7.95
CA ASN A 147 38.97 -51.63 8.16
C ASN A 147 38.95 -52.62 6.98
N GLN A 148 39.59 -52.31 5.85
CA GLN A 148 39.78 -53.28 4.76
C GLN A 148 41.11 -54.05 4.91
N SER A 149 41.09 -55.34 4.61
CA SER A 149 42.31 -56.18 4.54
C SER A 149 42.80 -56.30 3.10
N ILE A 150 44.10 -56.49 2.89
CA ILE A 150 44.70 -56.65 1.56
C ILE A 150 45.71 -57.80 1.50
N THR A 151 45.71 -58.55 0.40
CA THR A 151 46.72 -59.59 0.13
C THR A 151 47.81 -59.02 -0.78
N LEU A 152 49.05 -59.02 -0.28
CA LEU A 152 50.24 -58.47 -0.92
C LEU A 152 51.12 -59.58 -1.49
N ASP A 153 51.60 -59.38 -2.71
CA ASP A 153 52.56 -60.25 -3.40
C ASP A 153 53.95 -59.59 -3.42
N VAL A 154 54.56 -59.50 -2.24
CA VAL A 154 55.80 -58.75 -1.97
C VAL A 154 57.05 -59.34 -2.63
N LEU A 155 56.94 -60.52 -3.27
CA LEU A 155 58.06 -61.14 -3.97
C LEU A 155 58.06 -60.83 -5.47
N ASN A 156 57.00 -60.20 -5.99
CA ASN A 156 56.80 -60.05 -7.43
C ASN A 156 57.79 -59.06 -8.07
N ASN A 157 58.27 -58.09 -7.30
CA ASN A 157 59.29 -57.11 -7.68
C ASN A 157 60.71 -57.51 -7.20
N ASP A 158 60.86 -58.62 -6.47
CA ASP A 158 62.14 -59.05 -5.93
C ASP A 158 63.02 -59.76 -6.96
N LEU A 159 64.33 -59.62 -6.81
CA LEU A 159 65.30 -60.23 -7.70
C LEU A 159 65.96 -61.47 -7.10
N THR A 160 66.17 -62.48 -7.95
CA THR A 160 66.85 -63.73 -7.61
C THR A 160 67.64 -64.21 -8.83
N PRO A 161 68.72 -64.98 -8.67
CA PRO A 161 69.42 -65.60 -9.79
C PRO A 161 68.49 -66.55 -10.58
N GLU A 162 68.70 -66.63 -11.90
CA GLU A 162 67.96 -67.50 -12.82
C GLU A 162 67.81 -68.94 -12.26
N ASP A 163 66.62 -69.54 -12.44
CA ASP A 163 66.22 -70.89 -12.00
C ASP A 163 66.03 -71.13 -10.49
N LYS A 164 65.99 -70.09 -9.63
CA LYS A 164 65.71 -70.26 -8.19
C LYS A 164 64.44 -69.52 -7.73
N PRO A 165 63.37 -70.22 -7.30
CA PRO A 165 62.13 -69.56 -6.87
C PRO A 165 62.29 -68.82 -5.54
N LEU A 166 61.66 -67.66 -5.42
CA LEU A 166 61.61 -66.88 -4.18
C LEU A 166 60.51 -67.36 -3.23
N SER A 167 60.78 -67.22 -1.94
CA SER A 167 59.84 -67.45 -0.85
C SER A 167 60.12 -66.47 0.29
N ILE A 168 59.11 -66.24 1.14
CA ILE A 168 59.26 -65.37 2.32
C ILE A 168 59.87 -66.18 3.46
N LYS A 169 61.06 -65.79 3.92
CA LYS A 169 61.74 -66.45 5.04
C LYS A 169 61.14 -66.07 6.38
N SER A 170 60.97 -64.78 6.60
CA SER A 170 60.47 -64.21 7.85
C SER A 170 59.85 -62.83 7.61
N THR A 171 58.98 -62.41 8.51
CA THR A 171 58.40 -61.07 8.56
C THR A 171 58.56 -60.48 9.96
N THR A 172 58.54 -59.15 10.06
CA THR A 172 58.32 -58.45 11.33
C THR A 172 56.84 -58.12 11.49
N ALA A 173 56.37 -58.03 12.74
CA ALA A 173 55.03 -57.52 12.99
C ALA A 173 54.96 -56.01 12.64
N PRO A 174 53.90 -55.55 11.97
CA PRO A 174 53.59 -54.15 11.84
C PRO A 174 53.08 -53.58 13.18
N SER A 175 53.06 -52.26 13.33
CA SER A 175 52.67 -51.63 14.60
C SER A 175 51.15 -51.46 14.72
N HIS A 176 50.44 -51.41 13.59
CA HIS A 176 49.02 -51.07 13.52
C HIS A 176 48.20 -52.06 12.68
N GLY A 177 48.67 -53.31 12.59
CA GLY A 177 47.96 -54.38 11.91
C GLY A 177 48.45 -55.76 12.30
N THR A 178 47.95 -56.77 11.61
CA THR A 178 48.37 -58.17 11.73
C THR A 178 48.71 -58.75 10.38
N LEU A 179 49.64 -59.69 10.35
CA LEU A 179 50.08 -60.37 9.14
C LEU A 179 49.78 -61.85 9.23
N THR A 180 49.26 -62.42 8.15
CA THR A 180 49.29 -63.87 7.93
C THR A 180 49.94 -64.17 6.59
N VAL A 181 51.00 -64.99 6.61
CA VAL A 181 51.68 -65.44 5.40
C VAL A 181 51.07 -66.76 4.96
N SER A 182 50.61 -66.83 3.72
CA SER A 182 50.06 -68.05 3.11
C SER A 182 50.42 -68.08 1.63
N ASN A 183 50.92 -69.22 1.13
CA ASN A 183 51.33 -69.40 -0.26
C ASN A 183 52.28 -68.29 -0.77
N ASN A 184 53.28 -67.90 0.03
CA ASN A 184 54.23 -66.84 -0.25
C ASN A 184 53.62 -65.44 -0.50
N LYS A 185 52.36 -65.22 -0.12
CA LYS A 185 51.71 -63.89 -0.07
C LYS A 185 51.42 -63.50 1.36
N ILE A 186 51.30 -62.20 1.59
CA ILE A 186 51.06 -61.62 2.92
C ILE A 186 49.66 -61.01 2.94
N LEU A 187 48.75 -61.54 3.74
CA LEU A 187 47.51 -60.85 4.08
C LEU A 187 47.78 -59.90 5.25
N TYR A 188 47.64 -58.60 4.99
CA TYR A 188 47.66 -57.56 6.00
C TYR A 188 46.23 -57.17 6.39
N THR A 189 45.97 -57.11 7.70
CA THR A 189 44.71 -56.63 8.27
C THR A 189 45.01 -55.52 9.26
N PRO A 190 44.56 -54.28 9.02
CA PRO A 190 44.79 -53.18 9.96
C PRO A 190 44.02 -53.39 11.27
N ILE A 191 44.49 -52.76 12.35
CA ILE A 191 43.72 -52.64 13.59
C ILE A 191 42.43 -51.88 13.26
N LYS A 192 41.33 -52.33 13.87
CA LYS A 192 40.03 -51.70 13.69
C LYS A 192 40.12 -50.20 13.97
N ASP A 193 39.57 -49.40 13.06
CA ASP A 193 39.48 -47.94 13.13
C ASP A 193 40.83 -47.20 13.07
N TYR A 194 41.94 -47.86 12.75
CA TYR A 194 43.23 -47.20 12.53
C TYR A 194 43.33 -46.52 11.16
N THR A 195 43.81 -45.28 11.12
CA THR A 195 44.16 -44.53 9.91
C THR A 195 45.57 -43.97 10.06
N GLY A 196 46.28 -43.86 8.95
CA GLY A 196 47.68 -43.39 8.94
C GLY A 196 48.62 -44.43 8.36
N LEU A 197 49.91 -44.25 8.60
CA LEU A 197 50.96 -45.10 8.05
C LEU A 197 51.17 -46.33 8.94
N ASP A 198 51.39 -47.48 8.32
CA ASP A 198 51.96 -48.65 8.97
C ASP A 198 53.05 -49.24 8.08
N SER A 199 53.90 -50.07 8.65
CA SER A 199 54.92 -50.75 7.88
C SER A 199 55.36 -52.04 8.53
N PHE A 200 55.81 -52.97 7.72
CA PHE A 200 56.51 -54.15 8.19
C PHE A 200 57.70 -54.43 7.26
N SER A 201 58.50 -55.41 7.63
CA SER A 201 59.58 -55.89 6.77
C SER A 201 59.48 -57.38 6.57
N TYR A 202 59.97 -57.85 5.43
CA TYR A 202 60.14 -59.26 5.14
C TYR A 202 61.58 -59.55 4.68
N THR A 203 61.93 -60.82 4.59
CA THR A 203 63.24 -61.25 4.05
C THR A 203 62.99 -62.32 2.98
N PRO A 204 63.32 -62.06 1.71
CA PRO A 204 63.22 -63.07 0.67
C PRO A 204 64.33 -64.12 0.80
N THR A 205 64.02 -65.36 0.47
CA THR A 205 65.00 -66.46 0.34
C THR A 205 64.70 -67.28 -0.91
N ASN A 206 65.76 -67.77 -1.55
CA ASN A 206 65.66 -68.71 -2.67
C ASN A 206 65.77 -70.19 -2.23
N GLY A 207 65.63 -70.45 -0.92
CA GLY A 207 65.76 -71.77 -0.31
C GLY A 207 67.19 -72.17 0.05
N PHE A 208 68.20 -71.41 -0.39
CA PHE A 208 69.63 -71.67 -0.09
C PHE A 208 70.28 -70.52 0.67
N GLU A 209 70.05 -69.29 0.23
CA GLU A 209 70.58 -68.07 0.81
C GLU A 209 69.45 -67.10 1.18
N GLU A 210 69.70 -66.26 2.19
CA GLU A 210 68.78 -65.21 2.63
C GLU A 210 69.18 -63.86 2.01
N GLY A 211 68.19 -63.11 1.52
CA GLY A 211 68.35 -61.78 0.97
C GLY A 211 68.42 -60.68 2.03
N ASN A 212 68.38 -59.42 1.59
CA ASN A 212 68.26 -58.28 2.50
C ASN A 212 66.88 -58.22 3.16
N LYS A 213 66.83 -57.57 4.32
CA LYS A 213 65.57 -57.22 4.97
C LYS A 213 64.95 -56.05 4.20
N THR A 214 63.70 -56.17 3.81
CA THR A 214 63.01 -55.26 2.88
C THR A 214 61.73 -54.73 3.49
N MET A 215 61.45 -53.44 3.33
CA MET A 215 60.29 -52.77 3.91
C MET A 215 59.07 -52.81 2.99
N VAL A 216 57.90 -52.89 3.60
CA VAL A 216 56.59 -52.71 2.97
C VAL A 216 55.89 -51.59 3.71
N TYR A 217 55.50 -50.54 2.98
CA TYR A 217 54.78 -49.39 3.51
C TYR A 217 53.29 -49.48 3.18
N ILE A 218 52.45 -49.21 4.17
CA ILE A 218 50.99 -49.25 4.02
C ILE A 218 50.41 -47.91 4.45
N VAL A 219 49.61 -47.31 3.58
CA VAL A 219 48.79 -46.13 3.90
C VAL A 219 47.36 -46.59 4.15
N ILE A 220 46.82 -46.34 5.34
CA ILE A 220 45.43 -46.63 5.68
C ILE A 220 44.63 -45.32 5.70
N GLU A 221 43.79 -45.12 4.70
CA GLU A 221 43.00 -43.90 4.48
C GLU A 221 41.64 -43.97 5.19
N MET A 222 41.14 -42.83 5.68
CA MET A 222 39.80 -42.75 6.28
C MET A 222 38.70 -42.74 5.19
N PRO A 223 37.51 -43.32 5.43
CA PRO A 223 36.36 -43.20 4.51
C PRO A 223 35.88 -41.75 4.40
N ASN A 224 35.28 -41.37 3.26
CA ASN A 224 34.63 -40.06 3.10
C ASN A 224 33.50 -39.85 4.12
N MET A 225 33.36 -38.64 4.64
CA MET A 225 32.27 -38.23 5.52
C MET A 225 31.65 -36.95 4.99
N PRO A 226 30.31 -36.83 4.92
CA PRO A 226 29.67 -35.62 4.44
C PRO A 226 29.96 -34.42 5.36
N PRO A 227 29.96 -33.19 4.83
CA PRO A 227 30.28 -32.00 5.60
C PRO A 227 29.20 -31.73 6.66
N LEU A 228 29.64 -31.21 7.81
CA LEU A 228 28.77 -30.82 8.91
C LEU A 228 28.54 -29.31 8.88
N GLY A 229 27.30 -28.92 8.54
CA GLY A 229 26.89 -27.52 8.59
C GLY A 229 26.66 -27.02 10.02
N ILE A 230 27.12 -25.81 10.30
CA ILE A 230 26.93 -25.11 11.58
C ILE A 230 25.97 -23.94 11.38
N LYS A 231 25.02 -23.77 12.31
CA LYS A 231 24.02 -22.70 12.20
C LYS A 231 24.66 -21.31 12.20
N ASP A 232 24.14 -20.44 11.35
CA ASP A 232 24.54 -19.04 11.27
C ASP A 232 23.48 -18.10 11.84
N SER A 233 23.93 -16.92 12.25
CA SER A 233 23.07 -15.80 12.63
C SER A 233 23.69 -14.49 12.14
N VAL A 234 22.90 -13.65 11.47
CA VAL A 234 23.34 -12.33 11.02
C VAL A 234 22.24 -11.30 11.24
N SER A 235 22.62 -10.07 11.59
CA SER A 235 21.72 -8.92 11.57
C SER A 235 21.93 -8.12 10.30
N VAL A 236 20.84 -7.74 9.62
CA VAL A 236 20.85 -6.89 8.43
C VAL A 236 19.94 -5.69 8.67
N TYR A 237 20.00 -4.67 7.83
CA TYR A 237 19.03 -3.58 7.86
C TYR A 237 17.99 -3.81 6.76
N GLU A 238 16.77 -3.37 7.00
CA GLU A 238 15.73 -3.36 5.98
C GLU A 238 16.21 -2.67 4.68
N ASN A 239 15.61 -3.05 3.55
CA ASN A 239 15.88 -2.48 2.23
C ASN A 239 17.32 -2.67 1.68
N ASN A 240 18.22 -3.38 2.39
CA ASN A 240 19.60 -3.61 1.99
C ASN A 240 19.90 -5.09 1.64
N SER A 241 20.57 -5.31 0.51
CA SER A 241 21.11 -6.62 0.14
C SER A 241 22.36 -6.95 0.95
N THR A 242 22.46 -8.18 1.48
CA THR A 242 23.60 -8.65 2.29
C THR A 242 24.16 -9.96 1.76
N VAL A 243 25.49 -10.06 1.69
CA VAL A 243 26.21 -11.30 1.33
C VAL A 243 26.63 -12.03 2.61
N ILE A 244 26.19 -13.29 2.76
CA ILE A 244 26.40 -14.14 3.92
C ILE A 244 27.34 -15.29 3.55
N ASP A 245 28.41 -15.44 4.32
CA ASP A 245 29.40 -16.51 4.16
C ASP A 245 29.08 -17.68 5.09
N VAL A 246 28.10 -18.50 4.68
CA VAL A 246 27.57 -19.61 5.48
C VAL A 246 28.52 -20.79 5.60
N LEU A 247 29.56 -20.88 4.78
CA LEU A 247 30.52 -21.99 4.84
C LEU A 247 31.69 -21.71 5.80
N ALA A 248 31.78 -20.49 6.35
CA ALA A 248 32.95 -20.04 7.11
C ALA A 248 33.17 -20.80 8.42
N ASN A 249 32.10 -21.34 9.01
CA ASN A 249 32.07 -22.13 10.24
C ASN A 249 31.84 -23.63 9.99
N ASP A 250 31.58 -24.05 8.75
CA ASP A 250 31.34 -25.44 8.40
C ASP A 250 32.62 -26.28 8.45
N VAL A 251 32.48 -27.56 8.77
CA VAL A 251 33.61 -28.47 8.93
C VAL A 251 33.41 -29.75 8.13
N ASP A 252 34.49 -30.18 7.49
CA ASP A 252 34.58 -31.48 6.85
C ASP A 252 35.65 -32.31 7.56
N LEU A 253 35.33 -33.55 7.91
CA LEU A 253 36.20 -34.40 8.73
C LEU A 253 37.37 -35.00 7.94
N ASN A 254 37.22 -35.10 6.62
CA ASN A 254 38.25 -35.57 5.69
C ASN A 254 39.15 -34.42 5.21
N GLY A 255 38.72 -33.18 5.41
CA GLY A 255 39.42 -31.97 4.98
C GLY A 255 39.10 -31.58 3.54
N ASP A 256 37.99 -32.10 3.00
CA ASP A 256 37.53 -31.80 1.65
C ASP A 256 36.98 -30.38 1.55
N LYS A 257 36.98 -29.83 0.33
CA LYS A 257 36.51 -28.46 0.08
C LYS A 257 34.98 -28.43 0.12
N ILE A 258 34.42 -27.63 1.02
CA ILE A 258 32.96 -27.45 1.17
C ILE A 258 32.42 -26.42 0.16
N MET A 259 31.23 -26.69 -0.39
CA MET A 259 30.45 -25.86 -1.33
C MET A 259 28.96 -25.85 -0.91
N ILE A 260 28.14 -24.96 -1.49
CA ILE A 260 26.68 -24.93 -1.26
C ILE A 260 25.98 -25.79 -2.34
N ASP A 261 25.23 -26.80 -1.93
CA ASP A 261 24.37 -27.61 -2.83
C ASP A 261 23.03 -26.92 -3.09
N LYS A 262 22.32 -26.55 -2.01
CA LYS A 262 20.96 -26.01 -2.06
C LYS A 262 20.78 -24.87 -1.07
N VAL A 263 19.86 -23.95 -1.40
CA VAL A 263 19.37 -22.89 -0.53
C VAL A 263 17.84 -22.81 -0.64
N SER A 264 17.14 -22.68 0.49
CA SER A 264 15.69 -22.46 0.53
C SER A 264 15.34 -20.98 0.52
N GLN A 265 14.17 -20.60 0.02
CA GLN A 265 13.69 -19.22 0.15
C GLN A 265 13.20 -18.94 1.58
N PRO A 266 13.51 -17.75 2.13
CA PRO A 266 12.94 -17.28 3.39
C PRO A 266 11.51 -16.74 3.19
N TYR A 267 10.81 -16.40 4.28
CA TYR A 267 9.41 -15.94 4.19
C TYR A 267 9.31 -14.44 3.92
N HIS A 268 10.25 -13.63 4.43
CA HIS A 268 10.22 -12.17 4.33
C HIS A 268 11.43 -11.63 3.56
N GLY A 269 11.83 -12.34 2.51
CA GLY A 269 12.92 -11.94 1.64
C GLY A 269 13.15 -12.93 0.52
N ILE A 270 14.25 -12.77 -0.20
CA ILE A 270 14.73 -13.72 -1.20
C ILE A 270 16.19 -14.05 -0.99
N THR A 271 16.56 -15.28 -1.37
CA THR A 271 17.94 -15.77 -1.32
C THR A 271 18.39 -16.37 -2.64
N TYR A 272 19.65 -16.18 -2.99
CA TYR A 272 20.31 -16.91 -4.08
C TYR A 272 21.80 -17.08 -3.82
N VAL A 273 22.43 -18.03 -4.50
CA VAL A 273 23.86 -18.29 -4.38
C VAL A 273 24.64 -17.45 -5.39
N GLU A 274 25.66 -16.73 -4.92
CA GLU A 274 26.61 -15.99 -5.73
C GLU A 274 28.04 -16.23 -5.23
N ASN A 275 28.91 -16.80 -6.07
CA ASN A 275 30.32 -17.10 -5.75
C ASN A 275 30.53 -17.90 -4.45
N ASP A 276 29.82 -19.03 -4.30
CA ASP A 276 29.84 -19.89 -3.09
C ASP A 276 29.40 -19.18 -1.79
N LYS A 277 28.71 -18.04 -1.89
CA LYS A 277 28.07 -17.32 -0.76
C LYS A 277 26.58 -17.15 -1.03
N ILE A 278 25.82 -16.83 0.02
CA ILE A 278 24.37 -16.60 -0.10
C ILE A 278 24.10 -15.10 -0.04
N VAL A 279 23.39 -14.58 -1.03
CA VAL A 279 22.88 -13.20 -1.01
C VAL A 279 21.46 -13.24 -0.46
N TYR A 280 21.19 -12.43 0.57
CA TYR A 280 19.87 -12.23 1.16
C TYR A 280 19.39 -10.80 0.89
N ILE A 281 18.14 -10.67 0.45
CA ILE A 281 17.47 -9.38 0.24
C ILE A 281 16.14 -9.41 1.01
N PRO A 282 15.94 -8.56 2.03
CA PRO A 282 14.69 -8.52 2.78
C PRO A 282 13.54 -7.97 1.92
N ALA A 283 12.32 -8.34 2.25
CA ALA A 283 11.12 -7.70 1.72
C ALA A 283 11.15 -6.20 2.08
N LYS A 284 10.61 -5.37 1.18
CA LYS A 284 10.62 -3.91 1.37
C LYS A 284 9.91 -3.56 2.68
N ASN A 285 10.55 -2.73 3.51
CA ASN A 285 10.05 -2.26 4.80
C ASN A 285 9.73 -3.36 5.84
N TYR A 286 10.28 -4.57 5.68
CA TYR A 286 10.14 -5.62 6.69
C TYR A 286 11.27 -5.50 7.72
N HIS A 287 10.90 -5.39 9.00
CA HIS A 287 11.79 -5.59 10.14
C HIS A 287 11.31 -6.79 10.98
N GLY A 288 12.23 -7.39 11.72
CA GLY A 288 11.97 -8.57 12.53
C GLY A 288 12.75 -9.80 12.06
N GLU A 289 12.35 -10.97 12.53
CA GLU A 289 13.09 -12.21 12.27
C GLU A 289 12.71 -12.84 10.92
N ASP A 290 13.71 -13.38 10.22
CA ASP A 290 13.55 -14.21 9.04
C ASP A 290 14.54 -15.37 9.09
N SER A 291 14.33 -16.42 8.30
CA SER A 291 15.27 -17.54 8.28
C SER A 291 15.21 -18.33 6.97
N PHE A 292 16.33 -18.93 6.63
CA PHE A 292 16.41 -19.89 5.53
C PHE A 292 17.35 -21.03 5.91
N THR A 293 17.42 -22.06 5.05
CA THR A 293 18.34 -23.18 5.21
C THR A 293 19.22 -23.34 3.98
N TYR A 294 20.44 -23.83 4.18
CA TYR A 294 21.34 -24.26 3.11
C TYR A 294 21.90 -25.66 3.38
N THR A 295 22.38 -26.35 2.35
CA THR A 295 23.00 -27.69 2.48
C THR A 295 24.47 -27.65 2.02
N PRO A 296 25.45 -27.96 2.89
CA PRO A 296 26.85 -28.04 2.49
C PRO A 296 27.15 -29.33 1.70
N TYR A 297 28.17 -29.30 0.84
CA TYR A 297 28.57 -30.40 -0.05
C TYR A 297 30.09 -30.43 -0.28
N ASP A 298 30.72 -31.60 -0.19
CA ASP A 298 32.18 -31.78 -0.26
C ASP A 298 32.69 -32.19 -1.66
N GLY A 299 31.80 -32.30 -2.66
CA GLY A 299 32.13 -32.83 -3.99
C GLY A 299 31.86 -34.33 -4.17
N GLN A 300 31.48 -35.04 -3.10
CA GLN A 300 31.11 -36.46 -3.09
C GLN A 300 29.74 -36.69 -2.43
N GLU A 301 29.51 -36.16 -1.23
CA GLU A 301 28.31 -36.32 -0.42
C GLU A 301 27.78 -34.98 0.15
N SER A 302 26.45 -34.85 0.24
CA SER A 302 25.79 -33.67 0.83
C SER A 302 25.58 -33.86 2.32
N GLY A 303 25.79 -32.78 3.09
CA GLY A 303 25.46 -32.69 4.50
C GLY A 303 23.96 -32.55 4.76
N VAL A 304 23.63 -32.10 5.98
CA VAL A 304 22.24 -31.85 6.40
C VAL A 304 21.89 -30.37 6.19
N ALA A 305 20.62 -30.10 5.88
CA ALA A 305 20.11 -28.74 5.79
C ALA A 305 20.33 -27.99 7.13
N THR A 306 21.04 -26.87 7.04
CA THR A 306 21.55 -26.07 8.16
C THR A 306 20.87 -24.71 8.17
N LEU A 307 20.44 -24.27 9.35
CA LEU A 307 19.61 -23.07 9.54
C LEU A 307 20.46 -21.80 9.62
N VAL A 308 20.03 -20.77 8.92
CA VAL A 308 20.52 -19.40 9.03
C VAL A 308 19.39 -18.53 9.60
N ASN A 309 19.65 -17.88 10.74
CA ASN A 309 18.74 -16.91 11.35
C ASN A 309 19.13 -15.49 10.92
N ILE A 310 18.13 -14.69 10.55
CA ILE A 310 18.30 -13.30 10.12
C ILE A 310 17.50 -12.38 11.04
N GLU A 311 18.17 -11.43 11.68
CA GLU A 311 17.52 -10.32 12.39
C GLU A 311 17.52 -9.09 11.45
N ILE A 312 16.37 -8.71 10.91
CA ILE A 312 16.24 -7.50 10.09
C ILE A 312 15.92 -6.32 11.02
N LYS A 313 16.88 -5.41 11.13
CA LYS A 313 16.79 -4.19 11.92
C LYS A 313 16.14 -3.08 11.11
N ASP A 314 15.34 -2.31 11.83
CA ASP A 314 14.71 -1.14 11.29
C ASP A 314 15.73 -0.04 10.97
N ILE A 315 15.38 0.82 10.01
CA ILE A 315 16.07 2.08 9.74
C ILE A 315 15.17 3.18 10.26
N ASP A 316 15.59 3.81 11.35
CA ASP A 316 14.91 5.02 11.84
C ASP A 316 15.13 6.15 10.80
N TYR A 317 14.07 6.87 10.38
CA TYR A 317 14.13 8.02 9.48
C TYR A 317 13.85 9.33 10.22
N ALA A 318 14.60 10.39 9.90
CA ALA A 318 14.29 11.70 10.47
C ALA A 318 12.96 12.24 9.91
N PRO A 319 12.12 12.90 10.72
CA PRO A 319 10.86 13.48 10.26
C PRO A 319 11.07 14.58 9.22
N VAL A 320 10.06 14.81 8.39
CA VAL A 320 10.00 15.88 7.40
C VAL A 320 8.88 16.83 7.78
N GLY A 321 9.26 18.04 8.22
CA GLY A 321 8.31 19.09 8.54
C GLY A 321 7.76 19.77 7.28
N VAL A 322 6.46 20.02 7.22
CA VAL A 322 5.74 20.65 6.10
C VAL A 322 5.21 22.04 6.50
N GLU A 323 5.27 23.04 5.60
CA GLU A 323 4.86 24.40 5.97
C GLU A 323 3.37 24.51 6.32
N ASP A 324 3.08 25.19 7.43
CA ASP A 324 1.73 25.42 7.91
C ASP A 324 1.21 26.82 7.59
N ASN A 325 -0.11 26.92 7.42
CA ASN A 325 -0.80 28.18 7.22
C ASN A 325 -2.06 28.24 8.09
N PHE A 326 -2.15 29.24 8.95
CA PHE A 326 -3.32 29.47 9.82
C PHE A 326 -3.90 30.86 9.61
N SER A 327 -5.21 30.99 9.84
CA SER A 327 -5.90 32.28 9.98
C SER A 327 -6.44 32.42 11.39
N VAL A 328 -6.10 33.51 12.07
CA VAL A 328 -6.43 33.73 13.49
C VAL A 328 -7.02 35.11 13.69
N VAL A 329 -7.90 35.29 14.67
CA VAL A 329 -8.41 36.63 15.03
C VAL A 329 -7.53 37.28 16.10
N SER A 330 -7.24 38.56 15.94
CA SER A 330 -6.41 39.36 16.85
C SER A 330 -6.92 39.34 18.30
N LYS A 331 -6.00 39.47 19.27
CA LYS A 331 -6.29 39.52 20.72
C LYS A 331 -6.91 38.26 21.34
N LYS A 332 -7.11 37.17 20.59
CA LYS A 332 -7.55 35.87 21.12
C LYS A 332 -6.39 34.88 21.19
N ILE A 333 -6.55 33.89 22.06
CA ILE A 333 -5.66 32.73 22.16
C ILE A 333 -6.09 31.72 21.10
N HIS A 334 -5.13 31.24 20.31
CA HIS A 334 -5.32 30.21 19.30
C HIS A 334 -4.41 29.02 19.58
N TYR A 335 -4.90 27.82 19.33
CA TYR A 335 -4.14 26.58 19.41
C TYR A 335 -3.93 26.09 17.98
N LEU A 336 -2.68 26.04 17.54
CA LEU A 336 -2.28 25.67 16.19
C LEU A 336 -1.69 24.26 16.25
N ASP A 337 -2.22 23.34 15.45
CA ASP A 337 -1.67 22.00 15.31
C ASP A 337 -0.70 21.97 14.13
N LEU A 338 0.60 21.91 14.42
CA LEU A 338 1.64 21.93 13.38
C LEU A 338 2.00 20.54 12.86
N LEU A 339 1.60 19.48 13.56
CA LEU A 339 2.07 18.12 13.25
C LEU A 339 1.15 17.40 12.27
N ALA A 340 -0.03 17.96 11.99
CA ALA A 340 -1.08 17.32 11.19
C ALA A 340 -0.67 17.01 9.74
N ASN A 341 0.28 17.76 9.18
CA ASN A 341 0.80 17.62 7.81
C ASN A 341 2.26 17.15 7.76
N ASP A 342 2.91 16.97 8.92
CA ASP A 342 4.28 16.50 9.02
C ASP A 342 4.32 14.99 8.80
N ILE A 343 5.37 14.52 8.13
CA ILE A 343 5.51 13.10 7.78
C ILE A 343 6.79 12.53 8.36
N ASN A 344 6.77 11.24 8.64
CA ASN A 344 7.92 10.44 9.01
C ASN A 344 7.74 9.07 8.33
N ASP A 345 8.79 8.61 7.64
CA ASP A 345 8.68 7.48 6.71
C ASP A 345 8.45 6.13 7.44
N ASP A 346 8.77 6.08 8.73
CA ASP A 346 8.59 4.99 9.67
C ASP A 346 7.35 5.16 10.59
N ASN A 347 6.55 6.20 10.39
CA ASN A 347 5.35 6.56 11.17
C ASN A 347 5.59 6.71 12.69
N ASP A 348 6.80 7.11 13.10
CA ASP A 348 7.13 7.44 14.47
C ASP A 348 6.25 8.58 15.00
N THR A 349 6.00 8.56 16.32
CA THR A 349 5.26 9.64 16.98
C THR A 349 6.05 10.94 16.90
N LEU A 350 5.43 11.99 16.35
CA LEU A 350 6.07 13.29 16.20
C LEU A 350 5.79 14.23 17.36
N SER A 351 6.75 15.09 17.66
CA SER A 351 6.59 16.17 18.63
C SER A 351 7.34 17.44 18.22
N ILE A 352 6.85 18.60 18.64
CA ILE A 352 7.53 19.87 18.36
C ILE A 352 8.73 20.00 19.28
N LYS A 353 9.94 19.96 18.71
CA LYS A 353 11.19 20.10 19.44
C LYS A 353 11.42 21.54 19.89
N SER A 354 11.25 22.47 18.96
CA SER A 354 11.57 23.88 19.18
C SER A 354 10.83 24.77 18.21
N ILE A 355 10.59 26.00 18.63
CA ILE A 355 10.07 27.09 17.81
C ILE A 355 10.96 28.32 17.96
N THR A 356 10.92 29.18 16.95
CA THR A 356 11.38 30.56 17.06
C THR A 356 10.24 31.48 17.47
N LEU A 357 10.55 32.68 17.95
CA LEU A 357 9.53 33.64 18.32
C LEU A 357 9.01 34.39 17.08
N PRO A 358 7.69 34.46 16.88
CA PRO A 358 7.12 35.30 15.84
C PRO A 358 7.38 36.80 16.12
N ARG A 359 7.34 37.63 15.07
CA ARG A 359 7.70 39.05 15.19
C ARG A 359 6.55 39.88 15.75
N TYR A 360 5.31 39.52 15.43
CA TYR A 360 4.13 40.32 15.74
C TYR A 360 3.13 39.60 16.67
N GLY A 361 3.60 38.57 17.36
CA GLY A 361 2.85 37.85 18.38
C GLY A 361 3.78 37.09 19.34
N SER A 362 3.20 36.16 20.06
CA SER A 362 3.90 35.16 20.88
C SER A 362 3.45 33.78 20.48
N ALA A 363 4.38 32.83 20.43
CA ALA A 363 4.11 31.41 20.25
C ALA A 363 4.75 30.63 21.40
N VAL A 364 4.03 29.63 21.93
CA VAL A 364 4.50 28.75 23.01
C VAL A 364 4.14 27.31 22.67
N ILE A 365 5.09 26.40 22.83
CA ILE A 365 4.84 24.95 22.68
C ILE A 365 3.99 24.46 23.86
N ASN A 366 2.88 23.81 23.57
CA ASN A 366 2.08 23.11 24.57
C ASN A 366 2.54 21.66 24.69
N ASN A 367 2.18 21.02 25.80
CA ASN A 367 2.17 19.55 25.83
C ASN A 367 1.11 19.09 24.81
N GLU A 368 1.36 18.01 24.06
CA GLU A 368 0.47 17.43 23.01
C GLU A 368 0.66 17.95 21.58
N GLY A 369 1.81 18.54 21.23
CA GLY A 369 2.15 18.81 19.82
C GLY A 369 1.47 20.03 19.19
N THR A 370 0.73 20.82 19.98
CA THR A 370 0.15 22.09 19.54
C THR A 370 0.97 23.30 19.98
N ILE A 371 0.80 24.43 19.28
CA ILE A 371 1.34 25.74 19.64
C ILE A 371 0.21 26.66 20.10
N THR A 372 0.39 27.34 21.24
CA THR A 372 -0.44 28.49 21.58
C THR A 372 0.12 29.75 20.94
N TYR A 373 -0.67 30.37 20.05
CA TYR A 373 -0.35 31.65 19.41
C TYR A 373 -1.28 32.78 19.92
N VAL A 374 -0.70 33.95 20.18
CA VAL A 374 -1.42 35.20 20.50
C VAL A 374 -0.75 36.35 19.76
N SER A 375 -1.51 37.09 18.94
CA SER A 375 -0.97 38.27 18.28
C SER A 375 -0.87 39.47 19.23
N ASN A 376 0.04 40.41 18.90
CA ASN A 376 0.11 41.69 19.60
C ASN A 376 -1.19 42.48 19.41
N SER A 377 -1.55 43.30 20.40
CA SER A 377 -2.87 43.91 20.53
C SER A 377 -3.35 44.72 19.32
N ASP A 378 -2.47 45.18 18.44
CA ASP A 378 -2.84 46.03 17.30
C ASP A 378 -2.34 45.50 15.94
N PHE A 379 -1.81 44.26 15.90
CA PHE A 379 -1.28 43.69 14.67
C PHE A 379 -2.36 43.00 13.85
N ILE A 380 -2.46 43.38 12.58
CA ILE A 380 -3.31 42.80 11.53
C ILE A 380 -2.43 42.55 10.30
N GLY A 381 -2.56 41.38 9.70
CA GLY A 381 -1.73 40.90 8.59
C GLY A 381 -0.91 39.66 8.95
N THR A 382 0.08 39.34 8.13
CA THR A 382 0.81 38.07 8.21
C THR A 382 1.99 38.12 9.18
N ASP A 383 2.02 37.18 10.13
CA ASP A 383 3.14 36.86 11.00
C ASP A 383 3.73 35.48 10.64
N SER A 384 4.94 35.18 11.09
CA SER A 384 5.54 33.86 10.88
C SER A 384 6.57 33.51 11.93
N PHE A 385 6.76 32.21 12.11
CA PHE A 385 7.83 31.64 12.91
C PHE A 385 8.25 30.29 12.32
N ASP A 386 9.46 29.87 12.68
CA ASP A 386 9.99 28.57 12.29
C ASP A 386 9.87 27.55 13.43
N TYR A 387 9.67 26.28 13.09
CA TYR A 387 9.64 25.16 14.03
C TYR A 387 10.51 23.98 13.55
N VAL A 388 10.79 23.07 14.48
CA VAL A 388 11.50 21.80 14.24
C VAL A 388 10.72 20.69 14.92
N VAL A 389 10.54 19.59 14.19
CA VAL A 389 9.87 18.37 14.65
C VAL A 389 10.93 17.37 15.07
N THR A 390 10.64 16.57 16.09
CA THR A 390 11.45 15.41 16.47
C THR A 390 10.56 14.18 16.56
N ASP A 391 11.11 13.05 16.14
CA ASP A 391 10.55 11.73 16.43
C ASP A 391 10.91 11.30 17.87
N GLU A 392 10.40 10.14 18.27
CA GLU A 392 10.66 9.50 19.57
C GLU A 392 12.11 9.02 19.73
N SER A 393 12.78 8.71 18.61
CA SER A 393 14.19 8.31 18.53
C SER A 393 15.16 9.49 18.73
N GLY A 394 14.64 10.72 18.61
CA GLY A 394 15.36 11.98 18.79
C GLY A 394 15.99 12.55 17.52
N LYS A 395 15.68 12.04 16.32
CA LYS A 395 16.07 12.71 15.07
C LYS A 395 15.12 13.86 14.80
N ASN A 396 15.67 14.90 14.17
CA ASN A 396 15.00 16.16 13.99
C ASN A 396 14.81 16.44 12.50
N SER A 397 13.67 17.04 12.18
CA SER A 397 13.41 17.58 10.85
C SER A 397 14.32 18.77 10.55
N LYS A 398 14.33 19.18 9.28
CA LYS A 398 14.83 20.52 8.92
C LYS A 398 13.88 21.57 9.50
N THR A 399 14.39 22.78 9.68
CA THR A 399 13.58 23.92 10.09
C THR A 399 12.50 24.21 9.04
N THR A 400 11.25 24.26 9.49
CA THR A 400 10.05 24.46 8.66
C THR A 400 9.30 25.71 9.13
N LYS A 401 8.53 26.35 8.24
CA LYS A 401 7.91 27.65 8.48
C LYS A 401 6.41 27.51 8.74
N VAL A 402 5.92 28.30 9.69
CA VAL A 402 4.51 28.54 9.97
C VAL A 402 4.15 29.95 9.56
N TRP A 403 3.08 30.10 8.79
CA TRP A 403 2.47 31.37 8.43
C TRP A 403 1.16 31.57 9.19
N VAL A 404 0.97 32.75 9.78
CA VAL A 404 -0.25 33.09 10.54
C VAL A 404 -0.82 34.40 10.01
N ASP A 405 -1.99 34.35 9.39
CA ASP A 405 -2.72 35.55 8.97
C ASP A 405 -3.64 36.05 10.08
N VAL A 406 -3.38 37.25 10.59
CA VAL A 406 -4.06 37.83 11.75
C VAL A 406 -5.17 38.78 11.31
N LEU A 407 -6.42 38.39 11.56
CA LEU A 407 -7.66 39.08 11.22
C LEU A 407 -8.16 40.00 12.35
N GLN A 408 -8.92 41.04 12.00
CA GLN A 408 -9.43 42.02 12.95
C GLN A 408 -10.64 41.50 13.72
N VAL A 409 -10.69 41.76 15.04
CA VAL A 409 -11.94 41.62 15.84
C VAL A 409 -12.70 42.94 15.75
N ILE A 410 -13.91 42.91 15.20
CA ILE A 410 -14.83 44.06 15.18
C ILE A 410 -15.77 43.90 16.40
N PRO A 411 -15.78 44.83 17.38
CA PRO A 411 -16.76 44.82 18.46
C PRO A 411 -18.18 45.03 17.93
N ASN A 412 -19.18 44.46 18.62
CA ASN A 412 -20.59 44.65 18.30
C ASN A 412 -20.96 46.14 18.33
N ALA A 413 -21.49 46.68 17.23
CA ALA A 413 -22.09 47.99 17.21
C ALA A 413 -23.61 47.89 17.33
N LEU A 414 -24.25 48.95 17.82
CA LEU A 414 -25.71 49.00 17.82
C LEU A 414 -26.20 49.28 16.39
N PRO A 415 -27.31 48.64 15.96
CA PRO A 415 -27.99 48.99 14.72
C PRO A 415 -28.37 50.47 14.66
N ILE A 416 -28.09 51.11 13.53
CA ILE A 416 -28.51 52.49 13.24
C ILE A 416 -29.59 52.43 12.18
N ALA A 417 -30.83 52.72 12.59
CA ALA A 417 -31.96 52.83 11.67
C ALA A 417 -32.22 54.27 11.22
N THR A 418 -32.71 54.42 9.98
CA THR A 418 -33.09 55.72 9.40
C THR A 418 -34.57 55.72 9.03
N ASP A 419 -35.27 56.84 9.27
CA ASP A 419 -36.70 56.96 8.94
C ASP A 419 -36.99 56.63 7.45
N ASP A 420 -37.99 55.79 7.23
CA ASP A 420 -38.48 55.41 5.92
C ASP A 420 -39.64 56.32 5.47
N ASN A 421 -39.69 56.57 4.16
CA ASN A 421 -40.85 57.18 3.52
C ASN A 421 -41.24 56.34 2.30
N VAL A 422 -42.46 55.83 2.29
CA VAL A 422 -42.93 54.88 1.27
C VAL A 422 -44.26 55.34 0.73
N THR A 423 -44.44 55.28 -0.60
CA THR A 423 -45.73 55.54 -1.24
C THR A 423 -46.43 54.22 -1.52
N ILE A 424 -47.71 54.12 -1.17
CA ILE A 424 -48.53 52.91 -1.29
C ILE A 424 -49.77 53.25 -2.14
N VAL A 425 -50.25 52.31 -2.95
CA VAL A 425 -51.48 52.53 -3.72
C VAL A 425 -52.69 52.14 -2.87
N ALA A 426 -53.74 52.96 -2.88
CA ALA A 426 -54.98 52.66 -2.18
C ALA A 426 -55.55 51.29 -2.58
N ASN A 427 -56.04 50.52 -1.59
CA ASN A 427 -56.57 49.16 -1.74
C ASN A 427 -55.55 48.06 -2.10
N SER A 428 -54.23 48.29 -1.96
CA SER A 428 -53.25 47.21 -2.09
C SER A 428 -53.47 46.11 -1.04
N LYS A 429 -53.20 44.84 -1.40
CA LYS A 429 -53.40 43.67 -0.53
C LYS A 429 -52.08 43.20 0.12
N GLY A 430 -51.42 44.10 0.85
CA GLY A 430 -50.16 43.82 1.53
C GLY A 430 -48.94 44.14 0.68
N THR A 431 -48.46 45.38 0.80
CA THR A 431 -47.24 45.87 0.14
C THR A 431 -46.04 45.61 1.03
N LEU A 432 -45.05 44.86 0.54
CA LEU A 432 -43.77 44.66 1.23
C LEU A 432 -42.96 45.96 1.27
N ILE A 433 -42.48 46.29 2.46
CA ILE A 433 -41.62 47.43 2.77
C ILE A 433 -40.33 46.87 3.36
N LYS A 434 -39.22 47.12 2.68
CA LYS A 434 -37.88 46.71 3.11
C LYS A 434 -37.30 47.76 4.06
N ILE A 435 -37.81 47.78 5.30
CA ILE A 435 -37.45 48.81 6.31
C ILE A 435 -35.98 48.81 6.72
N PHE A 436 -35.20 47.76 6.42
CA PHE A 436 -33.76 47.72 6.70
C PHE A 436 -32.89 48.23 5.55
N ALA A 437 -33.47 48.63 4.42
CA ALA A 437 -32.70 48.94 3.21
C ALA A 437 -31.79 50.18 3.35
N ASN A 438 -32.14 51.09 4.25
CA ASN A 438 -31.43 52.31 4.62
C ASN A 438 -30.87 52.26 6.06
N ASP A 439 -31.03 51.12 6.73
CA ASP A 439 -30.46 50.87 8.04
C ASP A 439 -29.06 50.30 7.88
N SER A 440 -28.24 50.51 8.90
CA SER A 440 -26.85 50.05 8.86
C SER A 440 -26.44 49.49 10.20
N ASP A 441 -25.53 48.53 10.12
CA ASP A 441 -24.81 47.98 11.24
C ASP A 441 -23.32 48.04 10.88
N SER A 442 -22.51 48.67 11.73
CA SER A 442 -21.14 49.01 11.34
C SER A 442 -20.17 47.82 11.39
N ASP A 443 -20.55 46.74 12.05
CA ASP A 443 -19.85 45.45 12.05
C ASP A 443 -20.50 44.40 11.15
N GLY A 444 -21.64 44.75 10.54
CA GLY A 444 -22.24 44.01 9.43
C GLY A 444 -23.20 42.90 9.86
N ASP A 445 -23.65 42.94 11.12
CA ASP A 445 -24.66 42.00 11.60
C ASP A 445 -25.98 42.18 10.86
N THR A 446 -26.73 41.09 10.72
CA THR A 446 -28.00 41.09 9.98
C THR A 446 -29.11 41.71 10.83
N LEU A 447 -29.79 42.71 10.28
CA LEU A 447 -30.84 43.44 10.98
C LEU A 447 -32.21 42.73 10.93
N SER A 448 -32.91 42.79 12.05
CA SER A 448 -34.23 42.22 12.29
C SER A 448 -35.13 43.18 13.09
N ILE A 449 -36.44 42.92 13.15
CA ILE A 449 -37.37 43.78 13.88
C ILE A 449 -37.41 43.33 15.33
N GLY A 450 -36.99 44.19 16.25
CA GLY A 450 -37.16 43.93 17.68
C GLY A 450 -38.61 44.12 18.13
N THR A 451 -39.09 45.36 18.11
CA THR A 451 -40.49 45.71 18.47
C THR A 451 -41.05 46.79 17.54
N PHE A 452 -42.36 46.81 17.30
CA PHE A 452 -43.03 47.85 16.51
C PHE A 452 -44.48 48.10 16.98
N VAL A 453 -45.06 49.23 16.56
CA VAL A 453 -46.45 49.62 16.85
C VAL A 453 -47.27 49.64 15.55
N GLN A 454 -48.54 49.23 15.58
CA GLN A 454 -49.40 49.27 14.39
C GLN A 454 -49.77 50.71 13.96
N PRO A 455 -49.86 50.99 12.64
CA PRO A 455 -50.35 52.28 12.13
C PRO A 455 -51.89 52.42 12.26
N GLN A 456 -52.45 53.61 12.02
CA GLN A 456 -53.87 53.89 12.31
C GLN A 456 -54.84 53.55 11.17
N ASN A 457 -54.41 53.67 9.91
CA ASN A 457 -55.25 53.54 8.72
C ASN A 457 -54.85 52.35 7.83
N GLY A 458 -54.11 51.39 8.39
CA GLY A 458 -53.78 50.10 7.78
C GLY A 458 -53.24 49.10 8.79
N ASN A 459 -52.67 48.01 8.32
CA ASN A 459 -52.13 46.92 9.15
C ASN A 459 -50.75 46.48 8.65
N VAL A 460 -49.81 46.31 9.56
CA VAL A 460 -48.43 45.87 9.31
C VAL A 460 -48.22 44.45 9.84
N VAL A 461 -47.64 43.57 9.05
CA VAL A 461 -47.25 42.21 9.48
C VAL A 461 -45.79 41.99 9.13
N VAL A 462 -45.01 41.43 10.06
CA VAL A 462 -43.63 41.03 9.79
C VAL A 462 -43.64 39.84 8.85
N VAL A 463 -42.87 39.93 7.77
CA VAL A 463 -42.74 38.88 6.76
C VAL A 463 -41.27 38.76 6.37
N GLU A 464 -40.93 37.68 5.68
CA GLU A 464 -39.57 37.52 5.16
C GLU A 464 -39.21 38.70 4.23
N GLY A 465 -38.07 39.35 4.51
CA GLY A 465 -37.60 40.51 3.75
C GLY A 465 -38.10 41.89 4.20
N GLY A 466 -38.83 42.00 5.33
CA GLY A 466 -39.22 43.29 5.93
C GLY A 466 -40.59 43.26 6.59
N VAL A 467 -41.48 44.18 6.22
CA VAL A 467 -42.87 44.20 6.69
C VAL A 467 -43.86 44.37 5.56
N SER A 468 -45.02 43.74 5.66
CA SER A 468 -46.12 43.91 4.71
C SER A 468 -47.18 44.86 5.28
N TYR A 469 -47.43 45.98 4.59
CA TYR A 469 -48.44 46.96 4.94
C TYR A 469 -49.69 46.86 4.05
N THR A 470 -50.86 46.74 4.65
CA THR A 470 -52.16 46.76 3.94
C THR A 470 -52.95 48.02 4.34
N PRO A 471 -53.20 48.99 3.44
CA PRO A 471 -54.04 50.14 3.75
C PRO A 471 -55.50 49.73 3.93
N ARG A 472 -56.25 50.45 4.77
CA ARG A 472 -57.70 50.29 4.88
C ARG A 472 -58.37 50.57 3.53
N ALA A 473 -59.36 49.76 3.16
CA ALA A 473 -60.08 49.93 1.90
C ALA A 473 -60.59 51.37 1.71
N GLY A 474 -60.31 51.95 0.53
CA GLY A 474 -60.67 53.31 0.14
C GLY A 474 -59.83 54.43 0.76
N PHE A 475 -58.81 54.13 1.56
CA PHE A 475 -57.96 55.15 2.18
C PHE A 475 -56.95 55.73 1.17
N VAL A 476 -56.90 57.06 1.10
CA VAL A 476 -55.91 57.88 0.39
C VAL A 476 -55.48 58.97 1.38
N GLY A 477 -54.17 59.14 1.59
CA GLY A 477 -53.60 60.02 2.62
C GLY A 477 -52.40 59.42 3.35
N GLU A 478 -51.90 60.10 4.38
CA GLU A 478 -50.72 59.65 5.14
C GLU A 478 -51.07 58.70 6.30
N ASP A 479 -50.23 57.69 6.51
CA ASP A 479 -50.23 56.82 7.69
C ASP A 479 -48.78 56.63 8.18
N SER A 480 -48.55 56.11 9.39
CA SER A 480 -47.19 55.85 9.87
C SER A 480 -47.11 54.87 11.03
N PHE A 481 -45.97 54.17 11.15
CA PHE A 481 -45.62 53.37 12.34
C PHE A 481 -44.16 53.58 12.75
N ILE A 482 -43.78 53.06 13.93
CA ILE A 482 -42.41 53.10 14.46
C ILE A 482 -41.91 51.68 14.79
N TYR A 483 -40.62 51.44 14.61
CA TYR A 483 -39.95 50.17 14.94
C TYR A 483 -38.58 50.40 15.60
N LEU A 484 -38.05 49.36 16.25
CA LEU A 484 -36.66 49.29 16.73
C LEU A 484 -35.92 48.17 15.96
N PRO A 485 -34.79 48.47 15.30
CA PRO A 485 -33.94 47.46 14.67
C PRO A 485 -33.19 46.62 15.74
N SER A 486 -32.85 45.39 15.40
CA SER A 486 -32.14 44.42 16.26
C SER A 486 -31.13 43.64 15.44
N ASP A 487 -29.87 43.54 15.89
CA ASP A 487 -28.82 42.69 15.30
C ASP A 487 -28.89 41.23 15.81
N GLY A 488 -29.83 40.95 16.72
CA GLY A 488 -29.98 39.63 17.37
C GLY A 488 -29.25 39.51 18.71
N LYS A 489 -28.47 40.53 19.10
CA LYS A 489 -27.80 40.65 20.40
C LYS A 489 -28.32 41.86 21.19
N GLU A 490 -28.41 43.03 20.55
CA GLU A 490 -28.90 44.29 21.11
C GLU A 490 -29.91 44.98 20.16
N VAL A 491 -30.62 45.99 20.68
CA VAL A 491 -31.63 46.77 19.93
C VAL A 491 -31.17 48.21 19.77
N GLY A 492 -31.32 48.75 18.55
CA GLY A 492 -30.96 50.12 18.21
C GLY A 492 -32.02 51.16 18.61
N GLU A 493 -31.81 52.41 18.19
CA GLU A 493 -32.77 53.49 18.41
C GLU A 493 -34.02 53.37 17.52
N MET A 494 -35.13 53.99 17.94
CA MET A 494 -36.41 53.92 17.20
C MET A 494 -36.35 54.71 15.88
N ALA A 495 -36.91 54.11 14.82
CA ALA A 495 -37.11 54.75 13.52
C ALA A 495 -38.59 54.77 13.12
N ARG A 496 -38.99 55.75 12.31
CA ARG A 496 -40.36 55.96 11.83
C ARG A 496 -40.49 55.62 10.36
N VAL A 497 -41.52 54.86 10.03
CA VAL A 497 -41.95 54.62 8.65
C VAL A 497 -43.19 55.47 8.35
N THR A 498 -43.06 56.39 7.39
CA THR A 498 -44.16 57.22 6.89
C THR A 498 -44.68 56.66 5.58
N LEU A 499 -45.99 56.50 5.48
CA LEU A 499 -46.70 55.84 4.37
C LEU A 499 -47.60 56.87 3.67
N HIS A 500 -47.34 57.18 2.41
CA HIS A 500 -48.19 58.06 1.60
C HIS A 500 -49.09 57.21 0.70
N VAL A 501 -50.39 57.11 1.01
CA VAL A 501 -51.32 56.31 0.22
C VAL A 501 -51.96 57.16 -0.89
N SER A 502 -51.74 56.82 -2.17
CA SER A 502 -52.22 57.57 -3.34
C SER A 502 -53.23 56.80 -4.20
N ASP A 503 -53.95 57.51 -5.07
CA ASP A 503 -54.77 56.90 -6.12
C ASP A 503 -53.94 56.08 -7.12
N ALA A 504 -54.61 55.18 -7.85
CA ALA A 504 -53.98 54.36 -8.88
C ALA A 504 -53.69 55.15 -10.16
N ASN A 505 -52.50 54.97 -10.72
CA ASN A 505 -52.06 55.52 -12.00
C ASN A 505 -52.85 54.90 -13.18
N ILE A 506 -52.94 55.56 -14.35
CA ILE A 506 -53.45 54.97 -15.62
C ILE A 506 -52.30 54.89 -16.61
N ALA A 507 -52.15 53.77 -17.32
CA ALA A 507 -51.00 53.55 -18.20
C ALA A 507 -51.13 54.41 -19.48
N PRO A 508 -50.00 54.85 -20.05
CA PRO A 508 -49.98 55.58 -21.31
C PRO A 508 -50.38 54.68 -22.49
N VAL A 509 -50.67 55.27 -23.65
CA VAL A 509 -51.06 54.56 -24.87
C VAL A 509 -50.07 54.87 -25.98
N GLY A 510 -49.44 53.83 -26.53
CA GLY A 510 -48.43 53.94 -27.58
C GLY A 510 -48.91 53.55 -28.97
N VAL A 511 -48.28 54.10 -30.02
CA VAL A 511 -48.64 53.93 -31.43
C VAL A 511 -47.42 53.54 -32.29
N ASP A 512 -47.56 52.51 -33.15
CA ASP A 512 -46.44 51.91 -33.91
C ASP A 512 -45.69 52.90 -34.83
N ASP A 513 -44.38 52.69 -34.97
CA ASP A 513 -43.45 53.50 -35.76
C ASP A 513 -42.82 52.72 -36.94
N THR A 514 -42.39 53.41 -37.99
CA THR A 514 -41.66 52.81 -39.14
C THR A 514 -40.58 53.75 -39.65
N ILE A 515 -39.35 53.24 -39.82
CA ILE A 515 -38.15 54.04 -40.10
C ILE A 515 -37.22 53.36 -41.12
N GLU A 516 -36.75 54.12 -42.13
CA GLU A 516 -35.79 53.66 -43.15
C GLU A 516 -34.41 54.29 -42.94
N PHE A 517 -33.34 53.48 -42.88
CA PHE A 517 -31.94 53.96 -42.85
C PHE A 517 -31.22 53.72 -44.19
N THR A 518 -30.37 54.67 -44.61
CA THR A 518 -29.47 54.50 -45.78
C THR A 518 -27.98 54.67 -45.47
N THR A 519 -27.60 55.04 -44.24
CA THR A 519 -26.20 55.11 -43.78
C THR A 519 -26.12 54.83 -42.29
N VAL A 520 -25.21 53.94 -41.87
CA VAL A 520 -25.04 53.56 -40.45
C VAL A 520 -24.43 54.73 -39.67
N GLY A 521 -25.10 55.15 -38.59
CA GLY A 521 -24.52 55.90 -37.47
C GLY A 521 -25.13 57.27 -37.18
N SER A 522 -25.72 57.38 -35.99
CA SER A 522 -25.91 58.58 -35.15
C SER A 522 -27.18 59.44 -35.20
N ASP A 523 -28.24 59.07 -35.93
CA ASP A 523 -29.51 59.81 -35.83
C ASP A 523 -30.35 59.37 -34.62
N TYR A 524 -30.82 60.34 -33.83
CA TYR A 524 -31.75 60.11 -32.72
C TYR A 524 -33.17 59.90 -33.25
N ILE A 525 -33.76 58.75 -32.93
CA ILE A 525 -35.13 58.39 -33.28
C ILE A 525 -36.08 58.82 -32.17
N ASP A 526 -37.06 59.65 -32.50
CA ASP A 526 -38.11 60.08 -31.58
C ASP A 526 -39.35 59.21 -31.71
N VAL A 527 -39.37 58.07 -31.01
CA VAL A 527 -40.48 57.11 -31.06
C VAL A 527 -41.70 57.56 -30.25
N LEU A 528 -41.56 58.46 -29.26
CA LEU A 528 -42.70 58.92 -28.44
C LEU A 528 -43.55 60.02 -29.11
N ALA A 529 -43.17 60.49 -30.29
CA ALA A 529 -43.77 61.68 -30.91
C ALA A 529 -45.27 61.52 -31.21
N ASN A 530 -45.75 60.28 -31.30
CA ASN A 530 -47.14 59.88 -31.58
C ASN A 530 -47.86 59.23 -30.37
N ASP A 531 -47.21 59.17 -29.20
CA ASP A 531 -47.75 58.54 -27.98
C ASP A 531 -48.47 59.54 -27.06
N SER A 532 -49.35 59.04 -26.17
CA SER A 532 -50.14 59.88 -25.26
C SER A 532 -50.35 59.28 -23.87
N ASP A 533 -50.55 60.12 -22.86
CA ASP A 533 -50.92 59.72 -21.49
C ASP A 533 -52.20 60.41 -21.00
N ALA A 534 -53.06 59.66 -20.30
CA ALA A 534 -54.36 60.14 -19.83
C ALA A 534 -54.28 60.99 -18.56
N ASN A 535 -53.25 60.78 -17.72
CA ASN A 535 -52.97 61.59 -16.55
C ASN A 535 -52.16 62.85 -16.87
N GLY A 536 -51.64 62.95 -18.11
CA GLY A 536 -50.82 64.07 -18.58
C GLY A 536 -49.37 63.98 -18.12
N ASP A 537 -48.95 62.80 -17.67
CA ASP A 537 -47.60 62.54 -17.18
C ASP A 537 -46.59 62.54 -18.36
N THR A 538 -45.33 62.88 -18.07
CA THR A 538 -44.28 62.95 -19.09
C THR A 538 -43.85 61.54 -19.50
N LEU A 539 -43.89 61.25 -20.80
CA LEU A 539 -43.55 59.93 -21.33
C LEU A 539 -42.05 59.71 -21.48
N SER A 540 -41.64 58.50 -21.16
CA SER A 540 -40.30 57.95 -21.39
C SER A 540 -40.38 56.59 -22.07
N ILE A 541 -39.29 56.13 -22.68
CA ILE A 541 -39.28 54.88 -23.44
C ILE A 541 -38.76 53.75 -22.57
N LYS A 542 -39.49 52.64 -22.50
CA LYS A 542 -38.94 51.35 -22.05
C LYS A 542 -38.89 50.38 -23.21
N ILE A 543 -37.69 49.92 -23.56
CA ILE A 543 -37.52 48.90 -24.59
C ILE A 543 -38.01 47.56 -24.04
N VAL A 544 -38.97 46.95 -24.74
CA VAL A 544 -39.64 45.70 -24.34
C VAL A 544 -38.96 44.50 -24.98
N ALA A 545 -38.71 44.59 -26.29
CA ALA A 545 -37.97 43.59 -27.01
C ALA A 545 -36.90 44.30 -27.83
N SER A 546 -35.65 43.92 -27.58
CA SER A 546 -34.55 44.37 -28.42
C SER A 546 -34.72 43.86 -29.85
N PRO A 547 -34.15 44.54 -30.84
CA PRO A 547 -34.13 44.04 -32.20
C PRO A 547 -33.45 42.68 -32.29
N SER A 548 -33.83 41.87 -33.28
CA SER A 548 -33.21 40.55 -33.48
C SER A 548 -31.82 40.67 -34.12
N HIS A 549 -31.53 41.81 -34.75
CA HIS A 549 -30.35 41.97 -35.58
C HIS A 549 -29.69 43.36 -35.48
N GLY A 550 -29.85 43.99 -34.32
CA GLY A 550 -29.21 45.23 -33.92
C GLY A 550 -29.34 45.47 -32.43
N THR A 551 -28.62 46.45 -31.92
CA THR A 551 -28.80 46.97 -30.58
C THR A 551 -29.61 48.26 -30.63
N VAL A 552 -30.39 48.48 -29.58
CA VAL A 552 -31.09 49.74 -29.34
C VAL A 552 -30.54 50.30 -28.05
N GLU A 553 -30.03 51.52 -28.11
CA GLU A 553 -29.62 52.30 -26.95
C GLU A 553 -30.56 53.48 -26.76
N LEU A 554 -30.99 53.70 -25.52
CA LEU A 554 -31.77 54.87 -25.16
C LEU A 554 -30.83 56.02 -24.81
N SER A 555 -30.99 57.16 -25.49
CA SER A 555 -30.21 58.36 -25.21
C SER A 555 -31.10 59.60 -25.37
N GLN A 556 -31.12 60.46 -24.34
CA GLN A 556 -31.98 61.66 -24.30
C GLN A 556 -33.47 61.40 -24.56
N ASN A 557 -34.00 60.29 -24.05
CA ASN A 557 -35.39 59.84 -24.27
C ASN A 557 -35.75 59.60 -25.75
N LYS A 558 -34.74 59.25 -26.55
CA LYS A 558 -34.83 58.87 -27.95
C LYS A 558 -34.03 57.60 -28.17
N VAL A 559 -34.33 56.88 -29.24
CA VAL A 559 -33.66 55.62 -29.57
C VAL A 559 -32.52 55.85 -30.55
N ILE A 560 -31.37 55.24 -30.28
CA ILE A 560 -30.29 55.03 -31.23
C ILE A 560 -30.31 53.55 -31.59
N TYR A 561 -30.66 53.24 -32.84
CA TYR A 561 -30.55 51.89 -33.37
C TYR A 561 -29.18 51.70 -34.02
N THR A 562 -28.41 50.72 -33.55
CA THR A 562 -27.15 50.30 -34.16
C THR A 562 -27.33 48.89 -34.68
N PRO A 563 -27.34 48.65 -35.99
CA PRO A 563 -27.46 47.29 -36.49
C PRO A 563 -26.27 46.47 -36.02
N THR A 564 -26.51 45.18 -35.78
CA THR A 564 -25.43 44.23 -35.56
C THR A 564 -24.53 44.37 -36.76
N GLN A 565 -23.21 44.48 -36.53
CA GLN A 565 -22.22 44.23 -37.58
C GLN A 565 -22.68 42.90 -38.15
N GLY A 566 -23.43 42.94 -39.24
CA GLY A 566 -24.30 41.82 -39.53
C GLY A 566 -24.97 41.97 -40.86
N TYR A 567 -25.82 42.96 -40.84
CA TYR A 567 -27.19 42.57 -40.95
C TYR A 567 -27.89 43.40 -42.01
N SER A 568 -28.50 42.73 -42.98
CA SER A 568 -29.41 43.36 -43.93
C SER A 568 -30.81 42.80 -43.76
N GLY A 569 -31.80 43.68 -43.80
CA GLY A 569 -33.19 43.31 -43.76
C GLY A 569 -34.00 44.18 -42.82
N LYS A 570 -35.26 43.79 -42.65
CA LYS A 570 -36.17 44.38 -41.67
C LYS A 570 -35.83 43.85 -40.29
N ASP A 571 -35.35 44.73 -39.44
CA ASP A 571 -35.33 44.50 -38.01
C ASP A 571 -36.58 45.12 -37.38
N THR A 572 -36.97 44.63 -36.21
CA THR A 572 -38.08 45.21 -35.45
C THR A 572 -37.73 45.12 -34.00
N PHE A 573 -37.93 46.22 -33.29
CA PHE A 573 -37.91 46.22 -31.83
C PHE A 573 -39.25 46.71 -31.31
N THR A 574 -39.55 46.41 -30.06
CA THR A 574 -40.76 46.92 -29.42
C THR A 574 -40.41 47.70 -28.17
N TYR A 575 -41.18 48.73 -27.88
CA TYR A 575 -41.08 49.51 -26.66
C TYR A 575 -42.47 49.69 -26.05
N ARG A 576 -42.50 50.24 -24.84
CA ARG A 576 -43.71 50.78 -24.20
C ARG A 576 -43.43 52.23 -23.81
N PRO A 577 -44.34 53.17 -24.08
CA PRO A 577 -44.31 54.45 -23.39
C PRO A 577 -44.47 54.19 -21.89
N PHE A 578 -43.72 54.92 -21.09
CA PHE A 578 -43.69 54.80 -19.64
C PHE A 578 -43.80 56.19 -19.05
N ASP A 579 -44.87 56.43 -18.31
CA ASP A 579 -45.18 57.72 -17.70
C ASP A 579 -44.41 57.99 -16.39
N GLY A 580 -43.45 57.11 -16.05
CA GLY A 580 -42.73 57.14 -14.78
C GLY A 580 -43.31 56.21 -13.72
N LYS A 581 -44.49 55.60 -13.94
CA LYS A 581 -45.20 54.73 -12.99
C LYS A 581 -45.75 53.45 -13.62
N MET A 582 -46.43 53.52 -14.75
CA MET A 582 -46.94 52.36 -15.49
C MET A 582 -46.57 52.40 -16.98
N GLU A 583 -46.41 51.22 -17.55
CA GLU A 583 -46.07 51.06 -18.96
C GLU A 583 -47.34 50.93 -19.78
N GLY A 584 -47.35 51.59 -20.92
CA GLY A 584 -48.42 51.50 -21.89
C GLY A 584 -48.49 50.16 -22.61
N ASN A 585 -49.31 50.09 -23.65
CA ASN A 585 -49.31 48.94 -24.55
C ASN A 585 -47.95 48.78 -25.25
N VAL A 586 -47.64 47.55 -25.66
CA VAL A 586 -46.48 47.28 -26.51
C VAL A 586 -46.69 47.96 -27.86
N THR A 587 -45.67 48.68 -28.28
CA THR A 587 -45.59 49.43 -29.53
C THR A 587 -44.39 48.93 -30.32
N SER A 588 -44.54 48.71 -31.61
CA SER A 588 -43.50 48.20 -32.49
C SER A 588 -42.85 49.29 -33.33
N VAL A 589 -41.56 49.15 -33.55
CA VAL A 589 -40.74 49.99 -34.42
C VAL A 589 -40.08 49.09 -35.45
N GLU A 590 -40.49 49.23 -36.71
CA GLU A 590 -39.84 48.53 -37.83
C GLU A 590 -38.66 49.38 -38.36
N VAL A 591 -37.49 48.76 -38.47
CA VAL A 591 -36.24 49.37 -38.95
C VAL A 591 -35.70 48.59 -40.15
N LEU A 592 -35.36 49.28 -41.24
CA LEU A 592 -34.73 48.65 -42.42
C LEU A 592 -33.20 48.88 -42.44
N VAL A 593 -32.41 47.80 -42.51
CA VAL A 593 -30.94 47.76 -42.38
C VAL A 593 -30.25 47.14 -43.61
N ASP A 594 -29.02 47.55 -43.91
CA ASP A 594 -28.14 47.06 -45.00
C ASP A 594 -26.85 46.34 -44.43
N PRO A 595 -26.24 45.29 -45.05
CA PRO A 595 -25.53 44.14 -44.39
C PRO A 595 -24.02 44.24 -44.01
N GLN A 596 -23.55 43.65 -42.85
CA GLN A 596 -22.14 43.13 -42.53
C GLN A 596 -21.70 42.29 -41.19
N GLY A 597 -21.98 40.97 -40.91
CA GLY A 597 -21.41 39.88 -39.95
C GLY A 597 -21.28 39.73 -38.34
N GLY A 598 -21.84 38.68 -37.62
CA GLY A 598 -21.61 38.25 -36.18
C GLY A 598 -21.38 36.69 -35.86
N GLY A 599 -20.81 36.29 -34.68
CA GLY A 599 -20.10 34.98 -34.34
C GLY A 599 -20.87 33.71 -33.81
N SER A 600 -20.18 32.59 -33.45
CA SER A 600 -20.73 31.19 -33.32
C SER A 600 -20.51 30.40 -31.98
N ALA A 601 -21.19 29.25 -31.77
CA ALA A 601 -21.12 28.34 -30.59
C ALA A 601 -21.16 26.82 -30.92
N ILE A 602 -20.81 25.95 -29.95
CA ILE A 602 -20.99 24.48 -29.99
C ILE A 602 -21.77 24.02 -28.74
N ASP A 603 -22.87 23.30 -28.94
CA ASP A 603 -23.70 22.69 -27.89
C ASP A 603 -23.61 21.16 -27.96
N GLY A 604 -23.94 20.45 -26.88
CA GLY A 604 -24.14 19.00 -26.95
C GLY A 604 -24.67 18.38 -25.68
N LYS A 605 -25.04 17.10 -25.78
CA LYS A 605 -25.45 16.24 -24.66
C LYS A 605 -24.58 14.99 -24.59
N VAL A 606 -24.16 14.62 -23.40
CA VAL A 606 -23.44 13.37 -23.11
C VAL A 606 -24.37 12.41 -22.39
N THR A 607 -24.52 11.21 -22.95
CA THR A 607 -25.24 10.10 -22.34
C THR A 607 -24.36 8.85 -22.30
N PHE A 608 -24.78 7.86 -21.51
CA PHE A 608 -24.22 6.52 -21.53
C PHE A 608 -25.36 5.49 -21.54
N ASP A 609 -25.09 4.33 -22.13
CA ASP A 609 -25.97 3.17 -22.08
C ASP A 609 -25.95 2.60 -20.65
N ARG A 610 -27.03 2.78 -19.91
CA ARG A 610 -27.25 2.14 -18.61
C ARG A 610 -27.84 0.75 -18.82
N VAL A 611 -27.20 -0.25 -18.24
CA VAL A 611 -27.77 -1.60 -18.11
C VAL A 611 -28.48 -1.70 -16.76
N PRO A 612 -29.81 -1.89 -16.71
CA PRO A 612 -30.52 -2.08 -15.46
C PRO A 612 -30.10 -3.37 -14.75
N VAL A 613 -30.10 -3.33 -13.43
CA VAL A 613 -29.84 -4.49 -12.56
C VAL A 613 -31.18 -5.05 -12.10
N THR A 614 -31.32 -6.37 -12.08
CA THR A 614 -32.50 -7.08 -11.55
C THR A 614 -32.06 -8.14 -10.55
N HIS A 615 -32.99 -8.76 -9.84
CA HIS A 615 -32.71 -9.92 -8.97
C HIS A 615 -32.17 -11.17 -9.71
N MET A 616 -32.14 -11.14 -11.06
CA MET A 616 -31.69 -12.21 -11.95
C MET A 616 -30.43 -11.79 -12.72
N GLY A 617 -29.79 -10.70 -12.35
CA GLY A 617 -28.63 -10.15 -13.03
C GLY A 617 -28.93 -8.94 -13.90
N LEU A 618 -27.98 -8.60 -14.78
CA LEU A 618 -28.04 -7.46 -15.68
C LEU A 618 -29.03 -7.69 -16.83
N ASP A 619 -29.95 -6.74 -17.02
CA ASP A 619 -30.97 -6.81 -18.06
C ASP A 619 -30.56 -6.06 -19.33
N TYR A 620 -29.72 -6.71 -20.13
CA TYR A 620 -29.26 -6.19 -21.41
C TYR A 620 -30.37 -6.03 -22.48
N ASN A 621 -31.60 -6.50 -22.24
CA ASN A 621 -32.72 -6.27 -23.16
C ASN A 621 -33.37 -4.90 -22.94
N ASN A 622 -33.14 -4.29 -21.78
CA ASN A 622 -33.76 -3.03 -21.37
C ASN A 622 -32.71 -1.92 -21.16
N ILE A 623 -31.66 -1.90 -21.99
CA ILE A 623 -30.66 -0.82 -21.97
C ILE A 623 -31.35 0.53 -22.23
N THR A 624 -31.09 1.50 -21.35
CA THR A 624 -31.59 2.88 -21.47
C THR A 624 -30.42 3.85 -21.62
N GLN A 625 -30.69 5.06 -22.10
CA GLN A 625 -29.67 6.12 -22.14
C GLN A 625 -29.88 7.08 -20.98
N GLU A 626 -28.88 7.17 -20.11
CA GLU A 626 -28.85 8.09 -18.97
C GLU A 626 -27.87 9.24 -19.22
N PRO A 627 -28.11 10.44 -18.67
CA PRO A 627 -27.17 11.55 -18.79
C PRO A 627 -25.87 11.26 -18.02
N SER A 628 -24.72 11.55 -18.62
CA SER A 628 -23.45 11.62 -17.89
C SER A 628 -23.38 12.96 -17.16
N ARG A 629 -23.64 12.95 -15.85
CA ARG A 629 -23.79 14.15 -15.01
C ARG A 629 -22.45 14.60 -14.43
N GLY A 630 -22.16 15.91 -14.46
CA GLY A 630 -20.96 16.49 -13.85
C GLY A 630 -19.62 16.09 -14.48
N VAL A 631 -19.62 15.47 -15.67
CA VAL A 631 -18.38 14.97 -16.30
C VAL A 631 -17.64 16.07 -17.05
N LEU A 632 -16.30 16.01 -17.03
CA LEU A 632 -15.44 16.99 -17.68
C LEU A 632 -15.49 16.89 -19.22
N VAL A 633 -15.69 18.03 -19.87
CA VAL A 633 -15.72 18.20 -21.32
C VAL A 633 -14.67 19.24 -21.72
N ARG A 634 -13.80 18.89 -22.67
CA ARG A 634 -12.74 19.77 -23.16
C ARG A 634 -12.85 20.04 -24.66
N LEU A 635 -12.60 21.28 -25.04
CA LEU A 635 -12.52 21.72 -26.43
C LEU A 635 -11.06 21.79 -26.87
N TYR A 636 -10.77 21.24 -28.04
CA TYR A 636 -9.44 21.23 -28.66
C TYR A 636 -9.50 21.85 -30.05
N ASP A 637 -8.37 22.38 -30.53
CA ASP A 637 -8.17 22.68 -31.94
C ASP A 637 -7.71 21.44 -32.74
N ASN A 638 -7.53 21.61 -34.04
CA ASN A 638 -7.04 20.55 -34.93
C ASN A 638 -5.58 20.12 -34.66
N ALA A 639 -4.82 20.87 -33.84
CA ALA A 639 -3.47 20.55 -33.41
C ALA A 639 -3.44 19.85 -32.03
N ASN A 640 -4.61 19.44 -31.49
CA ASN A 640 -4.78 18.88 -30.15
C ASN A 640 -4.36 19.83 -29.02
N LYS A 641 -4.37 21.15 -29.24
CA LYS A 641 -4.21 22.12 -28.15
C LYS A 641 -5.56 22.32 -27.47
N GLN A 642 -5.61 22.15 -26.14
CA GLN A 642 -6.80 22.49 -25.36
C GLN A 642 -7.07 23.99 -25.45
N LEU A 643 -8.30 24.34 -25.81
CA LEU A 643 -8.77 25.72 -25.95
C LEU A 643 -9.63 26.15 -24.77
N ASP A 644 -10.47 25.25 -24.29
CA ASP A 644 -11.46 25.53 -23.25
C ASP A 644 -11.90 24.24 -22.52
N GLU A 645 -12.53 24.36 -21.36
CA GLU A 645 -13.14 23.26 -20.61
C GLU A 645 -14.43 23.66 -19.89
N THR A 646 -15.35 22.71 -19.74
CA THR A 646 -16.61 22.84 -19.01
C THR A 646 -16.98 21.49 -18.41
N THR A 647 -18.01 21.42 -17.57
CA THR A 647 -18.64 20.16 -17.15
C THR A 647 -20.04 20.03 -17.73
N THR A 648 -20.59 18.82 -17.73
CA THR A 648 -22.01 18.59 -18.05
C THR A 648 -22.92 18.96 -16.88
N ASP A 649 -24.12 19.45 -17.18
CA ASP A 649 -25.18 19.67 -16.18
C ASP A 649 -25.91 18.36 -15.79
N ASP A 650 -26.93 18.45 -14.93
CA ASP A 650 -27.75 17.29 -14.48
C ASP A 650 -28.51 16.60 -15.62
N SER A 651 -28.71 17.30 -16.75
CA SER A 651 -29.30 16.74 -17.97
C SER A 651 -28.26 16.20 -18.95
N GLY A 652 -26.98 16.23 -18.59
CA GLY A 652 -25.85 15.80 -19.41
C GLY A 652 -25.43 16.81 -20.48
N LYS A 653 -25.94 18.06 -20.45
CA LYS A 653 -25.65 19.05 -21.49
C LYS A 653 -24.39 19.85 -21.20
N TYR A 654 -23.70 20.27 -22.27
CA TYR A 654 -22.53 21.14 -22.23
C TYR A 654 -22.57 22.17 -23.38
N ARG A 655 -21.80 23.26 -23.24
CA ARG A 655 -21.76 24.34 -24.23
C ARG A 655 -20.41 25.08 -24.24
N PHE A 656 -19.93 25.43 -25.45
CA PHE A 656 -18.81 26.33 -25.69
C PHE A 656 -19.26 27.51 -26.56
N GLU A 657 -18.98 28.74 -26.14
CA GLU A 657 -19.43 29.97 -26.81
C GLU A 657 -18.27 30.78 -27.42
N ASN A 658 -18.60 31.84 -28.17
CA ASN A 658 -17.64 32.80 -28.73
C ASN A 658 -16.59 32.18 -29.67
N LEU A 659 -17.00 31.14 -30.40
CA LEU A 659 -16.14 30.40 -31.30
C LEU A 659 -16.07 31.09 -32.68
N GLN A 660 -14.88 31.03 -33.27
CA GLN A 660 -14.62 31.58 -34.59
C GLN A 660 -15.20 30.68 -35.69
N LYS A 661 -16.00 31.28 -36.60
CA LYS A 661 -16.44 30.63 -37.84
C LYS A 661 -15.26 30.27 -38.73
N GLY A 662 -15.34 29.13 -39.44
CA GLY A 662 -14.29 28.63 -40.33
C GLY A 662 -13.06 28.06 -39.61
N LYS A 663 -13.17 27.80 -38.29
CA LYS A 663 -12.16 27.07 -37.53
C LYS A 663 -12.63 25.65 -37.22
N SER A 664 -11.66 24.75 -37.11
CA SER A 664 -11.89 23.36 -36.76
C SER A 664 -11.70 23.12 -35.27
N TYR A 665 -12.69 22.49 -34.64
CA TYR A 665 -12.71 22.14 -33.22
C TYR A 665 -12.92 20.64 -33.03
N LYS A 666 -12.51 20.14 -31.87
CA LYS A 666 -12.74 18.76 -31.44
C LYS A 666 -13.16 18.75 -29.98
N VAL A 667 -14.22 18.01 -29.66
CA VAL A 667 -14.71 17.85 -28.29
C VAL A 667 -14.26 16.50 -27.76
N ARG A 668 -13.75 16.47 -26.53
CA ARG A 668 -13.40 15.24 -25.81
C ARG A 668 -14.06 15.23 -24.43
N ILE A 669 -14.71 14.13 -24.10
CA ILE A 669 -15.42 13.89 -22.83
C ILE A 669 -14.55 12.97 -21.99
N TYR A 670 -14.25 13.31 -20.74
CA TYR A 670 -13.46 12.49 -19.84
C TYR A 670 -14.36 11.84 -18.78
N ALA A 671 -14.07 10.58 -18.42
CA ALA A 671 -14.63 9.97 -17.23
C ALA A 671 -13.98 10.62 -15.99
N TYR A 672 -14.48 11.79 -15.64
CA TYR A 672 -13.94 12.65 -14.59
C TYR A 672 -15.03 13.56 -14.01
N LEU A 673 -15.34 13.39 -12.73
CA LEU A 673 -16.10 14.37 -11.96
C LEU A 673 -15.12 15.37 -11.36
N LYS A 674 -15.16 16.62 -11.84
CA LYS A 674 -14.26 17.69 -11.41
C LYS A 674 -15.08 18.88 -10.88
N SER A 675 -14.80 19.29 -9.65
CA SER A 675 -15.29 20.54 -9.07
C SER A 675 -14.21 21.15 -8.16
N ASP A 676 -14.56 22.22 -7.44
CA ASP A 676 -13.78 22.77 -6.33
C ASP A 676 -13.85 21.90 -5.06
N LYS A 677 -14.83 20.99 -4.95
CA LYS A 677 -15.08 20.16 -3.75
C LYS A 677 -14.72 18.69 -3.91
N TRP A 678 -14.60 18.20 -5.13
CA TRP A 678 -14.26 16.80 -5.43
C TRP A 678 -13.51 16.66 -6.75
N ASP A 679 -12.63 15.66 -6.79
CA ASP A 679 -11.83 15.27 -7.93
C ASP A 679 -11.86 13.73 -8.03
N ILE A 680 -12.74 13.18 -8.87
CA ILE A 680 -12.91 11.72 -9.02
C ILE A 680 -12.72 11.31 -10.46
N ARG A 681 -11.72 10.46 -10.72
CA ARG A 681 -11.37 9.99 -12.07
C ARG A 681 -11.41 8.47 -12.19
N VAL A 682 -11.98 7.97 -13.28
CA VAL A 682 -11.91 6.54 -13.62
C VAL A 682 -10.74 6.31 -14.57
N VAL A 683 -9.87 5.37 -14.22
CA VAL A 683 -8.65 5.04 -14.96
C VAL A 683 -8.55 3.55 -15.22
N ASP A 684 -7.87 3.19 -16.31
CA ASP A 684 -7.51 1.81 -16.63
C ASP A 684 -6.23 1.41 -15.89
N ASN A 685 -6.35 0.69 -14.78
CA ASN A 685 -5.19 0.26 -13.99
C ASN A 685 -4.24 -0.65 -14.78
N VAL A 686 -4.77 -1.46 -15.71
CA VAL A 686 -3.98 -2.39 -16.52
C VAL A 686 -3.25 -1.67 -17.65
N ASP A 687 -3.83 -0.59 -18.18
CA ASP A 687 -3.17 0.29 -19.16
C ASP A 687 -2.61 1.56 -18.52
N ARG A 688 -1.66 1.40 -17.58
CA ARG A 688 -0.83 2.48 -17.00
C ARG A 688 -1.65 3.62 -16.36
N LYS A 689 -2.81 3.31 -15.78
CA LYS A 689 -3.74 4.29 -15.21
C LYS A 689 -4.16 5.37 -16.22
N LEU A 690 -4.31 5.01 -17.50
CA LEU A 690 -4.84 5.92 -18.52
C LEU A 690 -6.29 6.28 -18.21
N GLN A 691 -6.61 7.57 -18.30
CA GLN A 691 -7.96 8.06 -18.06
C GLN A 691 -8.89 7.79 -19.24
N TYR A 692 -10.07 7.24 -18.97
CA TYR A 692 -11.07 6.98 -20.01
C TYR A 692 -11.64 8.28 -20.59
N ALA A 693 -11.77 8.33 -21.92
CA ALA A 693 -12.34 9.46 -22.63
C ALA A 693 -13.02 9.06 -23.95
N MET A 694 -14.08 9.79 -24.31
CA MET A 694 -14.70 9.76 -25.63
C MET A 694 -14.24 10.97 -26.45
N GLU A 695 -13.98 10.78 -27.74
CA GLU A 695 -13.55 11.85 -28.63
C GLU A 695 -14.47 11.96 -29.86
N GLY A 696 -14.88 13.19 -30.16
CA GLY A 696 -15.72 13.49 -31.31
C GLY A 696 -14.90 13.69 -32.58
N SER A 697 -15.55 13.56 -33.73
CA SER A 697 -14.95 13.94 -35.01
C SER A 697 -14.66 15.44 -35.07
N VAL A 698 -13.59 15.81 -35.80
CA VAL A 698 -13.24 17.21 -36.04
C VAL A 698 -14.42 17.92 -36.73
N LEU A 699 -14.81 19.07 -36.20
CA LEU A 699 -15.89 19.93 -36.68
C LEU A 699 -15.31 21.23 -37.23
N GLU A 700 -15.53 21.54 -38.51
CA GLU A 700 -15.38 22.92 -38.99
C GLU A 700 -16.64 23.72 -38.68
N LEU A 701 -16.51 24.76 -37.84
CA LEU A 701 -17.65 25.55 -37.39
C LEU A 701 -18.05 26.58 -38.44
N ASN A 702 -18.98 26.21 -39.32
CA ASN A 702 -19.46 27.08 -40.39
C ASN A 702 -20.81 27.75 -40.09
N GLU A 703 -21.51 27.25 -39.08
CA GLU A 703 -22.84 27.71 -38.65
C GLU A 703 -22.74 28.56 -37.38
N THR A 704 -23.81 29.28 -37.03
CA THR A 704 -23.88 30.08 -35.80
C THR A 704 -23.90 29.20 -34.54
N THR A 705 -24.49 28.00 -34.60
CA THR A 705 -24.40 27.01 -33.52
C THR A 705 -24.29 25.62 -34.13
N SER A 706 -23.47 24.73 -33.57
CA SER A 706 -23.38 23.32 -33.98
C SER A 706 -23.63 22.39 -32.80
N ILE A 707 -24.40 21.31 -33.00
CA ILE A 707 -24.73 20.33 -31.96
C ILE A 707 -23.80 19.11 -32.06
N ARG A 708 -23.26 18.65 -30.93
CA ARG A 708 -22.34 17.54 -30.80
C ARG A 708 -22.71 16.64 -29.62
N ASP A 709 -23.62 15.72 -29.86
CA ASP A 709 -24.02 14.74 -28.86
C ASP A 709 -23.07 13.53 -28.83
N PHE A 710 -22.93 12.95 -27.63
CA PHE A 710 -22.10 11.79 -27.35
C PHE A 710 -22.93 10.76 -26.61
N ASN A 711 -22.82 9.49 -27.02
CA ASN A 711 -23.34 8.37 -26.26
C ASN A 711 -22.26 7.32 -26.05
N ALA A 712 -21.91 7.05 -24.79
CA ALA A 712 -21.05 5.94 -24.43
C ALA A 712 -21.84 4.63 -24.54
N GLN A 713 -21.47 3.76 -25.47
CA GLN A 713 -22.20 2.50 -25.68
C GLN A 713 -21.76 1.42 -24.69
N SER A 714 -22.69 0.54 -24.30
CA SER A 714 -22.40 -0.58 -23.38
C SER A 714 -21.40 -1.57 -23.96
N GLY A 715 -21.36 -1.66 -25.29
CA GLY A 715 -20.57 -2.64 -26.03
C GLY A 715 -21.20 -4.03 -26.09
N TRP A 716 -22.42 -4.19 -25.55
CA TRP A 716 -23.16 -5.46 -25.57
C TRP A 716 -23.78 -5.73 -26.93
N ASN A 717 -23.68 -6.98 -27.39
CA ASN A 717 -24.31 -7.43 -28.62
C ASN A 717 -25.41 -8.43 -28.31
N THR A 718 -26.66 -7.99 -28.44
CA THR A 718 -27.86 -8.80 -28.17
C THR A 718 -28.03 -10.01 -29.10
N THR A 719 -27.35 -10.04 -30.25
CA THR A 719 -27.39 -11.19 -31.16
C THR A 719 -26.45 -12.31 -30.70
N THR A 720 -25.30 -11.96 -30.13
CA THR A 720 -24.30 -12.93 -29.64
C THR A 720 -24.38 -13.16 -28.13
N ASN A 721 -25.18 -12.36 -27.42
CA ASN A 721 -25.32 -12.33 -25.97
C ASN A 721 -23.96 -12.22 -25.26
N SER A 722 -23.14 -11.28 -25.74
CA SER A 722 -21.79 -11.04 -25.25
C SER A 722 -21.32 -9.61 -25.54
N TYR A 723 -20.33 -9.14 -24.80
CA TYR A 723 -19.57 -7.94 -25.15
C TYR A 723 -18.74 -8.20 -26.41
N SER A 724 -19.06 -7.49 -27.50
CA SER A 724 -18.34 -7.61 -28.77
C SER A 724 -17.76 -6.28 -29.26
N GLN A 725 -17.90 -5.23 -28.46
CA GLN A 725 -17.36 -3.88 -28.70
C GLN A 725 -16.78 -3.34 -27.39
N ASN A 726 -16.07 -2.22 -27.46
CA ASN A 726 -15.51 -1.55 -26.29
C ASN A 726 -16.64 -1.13 -25.33
N ARG A 727 -16.45 -1.41 -24.04
CA ARG A 727 -17.40 -1.12 -22.96
C ARG A 727 -17.26 0.32 -22.48
N ILE A 728 -17.45 1.27 -23.39
CA ILE A 728 -17.18 2.69 -23.13
C ILE A 728 -18.15 3.27 -22.09
N ALA A 729 -19.36 2.71 -21.95
CA ALA A 729 -20.34 3.15 -20.95
C ALA A 729 -19.89 2.90 -19.50
N ALA A 730 -19.09 1.87 -19.23
CA ALA A 730 -18.78 1.41 -17.88
C ALA A 730 -18.12 2.50 -16.99
N PRO A 731 -17.07 3.22 -17.42
CA PRO A 731 -16.52 4.34 -16.65
C PRO A 731 -17.56 5.43 -16.33
N PHE A 732 -18.52 5.68 -17.22
CA PHE A 732 -19.56 6.69 -17.01
C PHE A 732 -20.70 6.18 -16.13
N ALA A 733 -21.01 4.88 -16.16
CA ALA A 733 -21.95 4.24 -15.25
C ALA A 733 -21.43 4.28 -13.80
N ILE A 734 -20.15 3.94 -13.60
CA ILE A 734 -19.46 4.07 -12.31
C ILE A 734 -19.58 5.52 -11.79
N LEU A 735 -19.20 6.51 -12.61
CA LEU A 735 -19.31 7.91 -12.20
C LEU A 735 -20.75 8.37 -11.95
N SER A 736 -21.74 7.81 -12.63
CA SER A 736 -23.15 8.14 -12.36
C SER A 736 -23.55 7.76 -10.94
N ASN A 737 -23.10 6.58 -10.46
CA ASN A 737 -23.36 6.13 -9.09
C ASN A 737 -22.63 7.02 -8.07
N LEU A 738 -21.36 7.33 -8.33
CA LEU A 738 -20.59 8.24 -7.46
C LEU A 738 -21.16 9.66 -7.46
N TYR A 739 -21.69 10.14 -8.58
CA TYR A 739 -22.37 11.43 -8.64
C TYR A 739 -23.62 11.48 -7.75
N SER A 740 -24.41 10.41 -7.73
CA SER A 740 -25.56 10.30 -6.82
C SER A 740 -25.10 10.35 -5.36
N ALA A 741 -24.06 9.59 -4.98
CA ALA A 741 -23.49 9.62 -3.64
C ALA A 741 -22.97 11.01 -3.24
N LEU A 742 -22.35 11.73 -4.17
CA LEU A 742 -21.94 13.12 -3.97
C LEU A 742 -23.14 14.06 -3.77
N GLN A 743 -24.28 13.86 -4.45
CA GLN A 743 -25.46 14.67 -4.21
C GLN A 743 -26.04 14.41 -2.82
N THR A 744 -26.18 13.14 -2.42
CA THR A 744 -26.60 12.75 -1.07
C THR A 744 -25.72 13.40 0.00
N LEU A 745 -24.40 13.42 -0.21
CA LEU A 745 -23.46 14.11 0.67
C LEU A 745 -23.70 15.62 0.72
N ARG A 746 -23.88 16.29 -0.44
CA ARG A 746 -24.12 17.74 -0.50
C ARG A 746 -25.43 18.16 0.17
N GLU A 747 -26.44 17.31 0.11
CA GLU A 747 -27.73 17.53 0.78
C GLU A 747 -27.57 17.46 2.31
N ALA A 748 -26.71 16.57 2.80
CA ALA A 748 -26.37 16.48 4.22
C ALA A 748 -25.43 17.60 4.69
N ASP A 749 -24.41 17.95 3.90
CA ASP A 749 -23.43 18.98 4.21
C ASP A 749 -22.96 19.70 2.93
N THR A 750 -23.44 20.93 2.75
CA THR A 750 -23.06 21.77 1.62
C THR A 750 -21.60 22.21 1.65
N THR A 751 -20.89 22.08 2.76
CA THR A 751 -19.48 22.48 2.92
C THR A 751 -18.49 21.34 2.75
N ALA A 752 -18.97 20.09 2.66
CA ALA A 752 -18.14 18.92 2.53
C ALA A 752 -17.19 19.00 1.31
N THR A 753 -15.92 18.72 1.55
CA THR A 753 -14.87 18.60 0.53
C THR A 753 -14.20 17.25 0.67
N LEU A 754 -14.00 16.55 -0.44
CA LEU A 754 -13.36 15.24 -0.47
C LEU A 754 -11.98 15.33 -1.11
N THR A 755 -11.05 14.51 -0.64
CA THR A 755 -9.76 14.36 -1.31
C THR A 755 -9.94 13.79 -2.73
N PRO A 756 -8.93 13.91 -3.61
CA PRO A 756 -8.99 13.25 -4.90
C PRO A 756 -9.12 11.73 -4.76
N LEU A 757 -10.03 11.13 -5.54
CA LEU A 757 -10.24 9.68 -5.60
C LEU A 757 -9.95 9.14 -7.00
N ILE A 758 -9.13 8.10 -7.06
CA ILE A 758 -8.90 7.32 -8.28
C ILE A 758 -9.75 6.06 -8.21
N VAL A 759 -10.52 5.83 -9.28
CA VAL A 759 -11.30 4.61 -9.45
C VAL A 759 -10.64 3.78 -10.54
N ASN A 760 -10.02 2.68 -10.13
CA ASN A 760 -9.36 1.72 -11.00
C ASN A 760 -10.40 0.73 -11.53
N TRP A 761 -10.68 0.84 -12.82
CA TRP A 761 -11.56 -0.10 -13.52
C TRP A 761 -10.93 -0.48 -14.84
N SER A 762 -10.96 -1.77 -15.16
CA SER A 762 -10.52 -2.32 -16.44
C SER A 762 -11.32 -3.57 -16.76
N ILE A 763 -11.51 -3.87 -18.04
CA ILE A 763 -12.14 -5.13 -18.47
C ILE A 763 -11.35 -6.38 -18.03
N ASP A 764 -10.09 -6.19 -17.61
CA ASP A 764 -9.20 -7.24 -17.13
C ASP A 764 -9.19 -7.37 -15.59
N ASN A 765 -9.96 -6.55 -14.86
CA ASN A 765 -10.10 -6.65 -13.41
C ASN A 765 -10.93 -7.89 -13.04
N LYS A 766 -10.24 -8.87 -12.46
CA LYS A 766 -10.70 -10.22 -12.17
C LYS A 766 -10.86 -10.43 -10.68
N ALA A 767 -11.89 -11.21 -10.33
CA ALA A 767 -12.12 -11.71 -8.98
C ALA A 767 -11.12 -12.84 -8.64
N ALA A 768 -9.83 -12.49 -8.58
CA ALA A 768 -8.73 -13.39 -8.30
C ALA A 768 -7.59 -12.63 -7.62
N THR A 769 -6.95 -13.27 -6.64
CA THR A 769 -5.79 -12.70 -5.93
C THR A 769 -4.56 -12.64 -6.83
N GLY A 770 -3.82 -11.54 -6.79
CA GLY A 770 -2.56 -11.37 -7.51
C GLY A 770 -2.14 -9.91 -7.56
N ASP A 771 -1.40 -9.55 -8.60
CA ASP A 771 -1.00 -8.16 -8.85
C ASP A 771 -2.20 -7.34 -9.40
N LYS A 772 -2.64 -6.36 -8.60
CA LYS A 772 -3.76 -5.46 -8.93
C LYS A 772 -3.49 -4.58 -10.16
N ASP A 773 -2.24 -4.25 -10.45
CA ASP A 773 -1.86 -3.49 -11.65
C ASP A 773 -1.97 -4.36 -12.93
N LEU A 774 -2.07 -5.68 -12.79
CA LEU A 774 -2.37 -6.63 -13.88
C LEU A 774 -3.84 -7.08 -13.90
N GLY A 775 -4.68 -6.48 -13.05
CA GLY A 775 -6.11 -6.76 -12.94
C GLY A 775 -6.49 -7.86 -11.96
N TYR A 776 -5.58 -8.39 -11.13
CA TYR A 776 -5.93 -9.41 -10.13
C TYR A 776 -6.31 -8.77 -8.80
N ILE A 777 -7.55 -8.25 -8.71
CA ILE A 777 -7.98 -7.40 -7.59
C ILE A 777 -8.77 -8.15 -6.49
N GLY A 778 -9.08 -9.43 -6.69
CA GLY A 778 -9.79 -10.28 -5.72
C GLY A 778 -11.30 -10.03 -5.64
N THR A 779 -11.69 -8.81 -5.28
CA THR A 779 -13.08 -8.31 -5.23
C THR A 779 -13.06 -6.82 -5.57
N SER A 780 -14.21 -6.24 -5.93
CA SER A 780 -14.35 -4.78 -5.83
C SER A 780 -14.14 -4.37 -4.38
N HIS A 781 -13.33 -3.33 -4.15
CA HIS A 781 -13.00 -2.86 -2.81
C HIS A 781 -12.45 -1.42 -2.82
N TYR A 782 -12.63 -0.71 -1.71
CA TYR A 782 -11.80 0.44 -1.36
C TYR A 782 -10.49 -0.02 -0.70
N SER A 783 -9.35 0.35 -1.32
CA SER A 783 -8.03 0.11 -0.74
C SER A 783 -7.66 1.25 0.22
N ARG A 784 -7.57 0.94 1.51
CA ARG A 784 -7.12 1.91 2.53
C ARG A 784 -5.65 2.29 2.37
N GLU A 785 -4.83 1.39 1.83
CA GLU A 785 -3.40 1.61 1.61
C GLU A 785 -3.18 2.60 0.46
N ASP A 786 -3.82 2.37 -0.69
CA ASP A 786 -3.66 3.24 -1.86
C ASP A 786 -4.54 4.49 -1.79
N LYS A 787 -5.61 4.44 -0.98
CA LYS A 787 -6.73 5.39 -0.98
C LYS A 787 -7.42 5.45 -2.35
N GLU A 788 -7.54 4.31 -3.01
CA GLU A 788 -8.13 4.15 -4.34
C GLU A 788 -9.28 3.14 -4.30
N LEU A 789 -10.25 3.31 -5.20
CA LEU A 789 -11.35 2.37 -5.42
C LEU A 789 -10.96 1.39 -6.53
N TRP A 790 -11.22 0.10 -6.34
CA TRP A 790 -10.93 -0.95 -7.33
C TRP A 790 -12.23 -1.65 -7.69
N ILE A 791 -12.57 -1.68 -8.98
CA ILE A 791 -13.86 -2.19 -9.47
C ILE A 791 -13.62 -3.33 -10.47
N LEU A 792 -14.34 -4.44 -10.32
CA LEU A 792 -14.27 -5.59 -11.21
C LEU A 792 -14.84 -5.31 -12.60
N GLY A 793 -14.27 -5.99 -13.59
CA GLY A 793 -14.61 -5.80 -15.01
C GLY A 793 -14.58 -7.08 -15.85
N ASP A 794 -14.34 -8.26 -15.28
CA ASP A 794 -14.17 -9.51 -16.03
C ASP A 794 -15.53 -10.08 -16.48
N ALA A 795 -15.86 -9.82 -17.75
CA ALA A 795 -17.11 -10.27 -18.34
C ALA A 795 -17.32 -11.79 -18.21
N ASN A 796 -18.55 -12.20 -17.90
CA ASN A 796 -18.97 -13.59 -17.66
C ASN A 796 -18.45 -14.22 -16.36
N ARG A 797 -17.72 -13.47 -15.54
CA ARG A 797 -17.36 -13.90 -14.18
C ARG A 797 -17.98 -12.97 -13.16
N ASP A 798 -17.56 -11.71 -13.20
CA ASP A 798 -17.92 -10.73 -12.19
C ASP A 798 -17.57 -9.33 -12.72
N THR A 799 -18.54 -8.43 -12.76
CA THR A 799 -18.37 -7.11 -13.37
C THR A 799 -19.30 -6.11 -12.72
N ASP A 800 -18.70 -5.16 -11.99
CA ASP A 800 -19.46 -4.34 -11.06
C ASP A 800 -19.80 -2.95 -11.61
N GLU A 801 -19.44 -2.63 -12.86
CA GLU A 801 -19.60 -1.26 -13.37
C GLU A 801 -21.05 -0.75 -13.41
N TYR A 802 -22.03 -1.67 -13.39
CA TYR A 802 -23.45 -1.37 -13.35
C TYR A 802 -24.08 -1.69 -11.99
N ASP A 803 -23.32 -2.30 -11.08
CA ASP A 803 -23.79 -2.73 -9.77
C ASP A 803 -23.72 -1.57 -8.79
N VAL A 804 -24.85 -0.87 -8.72
CA VAL A 804 -25.00 0.36 -7.95
C VAL A 804 -24.66 0.16 -6.48
N SER A 805 -25.05 -0.98 -5.94
CA SER A 805 -24.89 -1.31 -4.52
C SER A 805 -23.41 -1.50 -4.20
N VAL A 806 -22.68 -2.28 -5.00
CA VAL A 806 -21.23 -2.52 -4.84
C VAL A 806 -20.44 -1.22 -4.96
N ILE A 807 -20.63 -0.46 -6.04
CA ILE A 807 -19.87 0.80 -6.24
C ILE A 807 -20.10 1.79 -5.09
N THR A 808 -21.33 1.90 -4.61
CA THR A 808 -21.69 2.87 -3.57
C THR A 808 -21.27 2.40 -2.19
N HIS A 809 -21.34 1.09 -1.93
CA HIS A 809 -20.79 0.47 -0.73
C HIS A 809 -19.29 0.78 -0.60
N GLU A 810 -18.53 0.53 -1.66
CA GLU A 810 -17.08 0.80 -1.65
C GLU A 810 -16.77 2.29 -1.54
N PHE A 811 -17.58 3.14 -2.18
CA PHE A 811 -17.49 4.59 -1.96
C PHE A 811 -17.85 4.99 -0.52
N GLY A 812 -18.70 4.22 0.16
CA GLY A 812 -19.00 4.37 1.59
C GLY A 812 -17.76 4.19 2.46
N HIS A 813 -16.93 3.18 2.20
CA HIS A 813 -15.65 3.01 2.88
C HIS A 813 -14.72 4.20 2.65
N TYR A 814 -14.60 4.66 1.39
CA TYR A 814 -13.84 5.87 1.08
C TYR A 814 -14.36 7.07 1.87
N LEU A 815 -15.67 7.32 1.87
CA LEU A 815 -16.29 8.44 2.57
C LEU A 815 -16.00 8.36 4.07
N LYS A 816 -16.19 7.20 4.71
CA LYS A 816 -15.85 7.00 6.13
C LYS A 816 -14.38 7.26 6.41
N ALA A 817 -13.47 6.89 5.51
CA ALA A 817 -12.04 7.14 5.67
C ALA A 817 -11.70 8.64 5.59
N GLN A 818 -12.53 9.46 4.94
CA GLN A 818 -12.36 10.91 4.90
C GLN A 818 -12.94 11.63 6.10
N VAL A 819 -14.07 11.15 6.63
CA VAL A 819 -14.87 11.92 7.59
C VAL A 819 -14.89 11.35 9.00
N SER A 820 -14.52 10.08 9.18
CA SER A 820 -14.53 9.39 10.48
C SER A 820 -13.20 8.68 10.72
N ARG A 821 -13.05 8.08 11.91
CA ARG A 821 -11.88 7.26 12.25
C ARG A 821 -11.96 5.88 11.56
N GLN A 822 -10.80 5.26 11.36
CA GLN A 822 -10.68 3.93 10.75
C GLN A 822 -10.23 2.91 11.79
N ASP A 823 -11.20 2.24 12.43
CA ASP A 823 -10.94 1.24 13.50
C ASP A 823 -11.18 -0.20 13.06
N SER A 824 -11.90 -0.40 11.95
CA SER A 824 -12.28 -1.72 11.48
C SER A 824 -11.08 -2.52 11.00
N LEU A 825 -11.13 -3.83 11.24
CA LEU A 825 -10.07 -4.76 10.85
C LEU A 825 -10.11 -5.11 9.34
N GLY A 826 -11.24 -4.85 8.66
CA GLY A 826 -11.48 -5.32 7.30
C GLY A 826 -11.41 -6.85 7.17
N GLY A 827 -11.25 -7.34 5.94
CA GLY A 827 -10.95 -8.74 5.62
C GLY A 827 -12.17 -9.60 5.29
N ASN A 828 -11.93 -10.81 4.78
CA ASN A 828 -12.97 -11.65 4.16
C ASN A 828 -14.08 -12.09 5.13
N HIS A 829 -15.34 -11.89 4.74
CA HIS A 829 -16.53 -12.25 5.51
C HIS A 829 -17.75 -12.46 4.61
N ASN A 830 -18.90 -12.74 5.24
CA ASN A 830 -20.21 -12.77 4.59
C ASN A 830 -21.27 -12.23 5.55
N ILE A 831 -22.43 -11.87 5.02
CA ILE A 831 -23.52 -11.22 5.73
C ILE A 831 -24.10 -11.99 6.93
N SER A 832 -23.94 -13.31 6.95
CA SER A 832 -24.39 -14.16 8.07
C SER A 832 -23.34 -14.33 9.17
N SER A 833 -22.15 -13.76 9.00
CA SER A 833 -21.04 -13.93 9.93
C SER A 833 -21.29 -13.18 11.24
N LYS A 834 -20.81 -13.76 12.34
CA LYS A 834 -20.64 -13.06 13.62
C LYS A 834 -19.25 -12.43 13.64
N LEU A 835 -19.21 -11.12 13.48
CA LEU A 835 -17.99 -10.35 13.24
C LEU A 835 -17.50 -9.65 14.50
N ASP A 836 -16.25 -9.22 14.46
CA ASP A 836 -15.77 -8.16 15.35
C ASP A 836 -16.70 -6.93 15.19
N PRO A 837 -17.14 -6.30 16.30
CA PRO A 837 -18.11 -5.21 16.24
C PRO A 837 -17.63 -3.98 15.46
N ARG A 838 -16.31 -3.81 15.29
CA ARG A 838 -15.73 -2.73 14.48
C ARG A 838 -15.98 -2.98 13.00
N LEU A 839 -15.79 -4.22 12.55
CA LEU A 839 -16.05 -4.63 11.18
C LEU A 839 -17.55 -4.64 10.88
N ALA A 840 -18.36 -5.27 11.75
CA ALA A 840 -19.81 -5.31 11.59
C ALA A 840 -20.41 -3.92 11.37
N TYR A 841 -19.92 -2.94 12.15
CA TYR A 841 -20.40 -1.56 12.08
C TYR A 841 -20.04 -0.88 10.77
N GLU A 842 -18.80 -1.02 10.31
CA GLU A 842 -18.38 -0.36 9.07
C GLU A 842 -19.07 -0.95 7.85
N GLU A 843 -19.08 -2.28 7.72
CA GLU A 843 -19.73 -2.99 6.61
C GLU A 843 -21.24 -2.72 6.59
N GLY A 844 -21.88 -2.78 7.77
CA GLY A 844 -23.29 -2.43 7.91
C GLY A 844 -23.59 -0.99 7.53
N TRP A 845 -22.70 -0.05 7.86
CA TRP A 845 -22.83 1.35 7.45
C TRP A 845 -22.70 1.52 5.93
N CYS A 846 -21.73 0.86 5.30
CA CYS A 846 -21.53 0.92 3.84
C CYS A 846 -22.70 0.29 3.07
N ASN A 847 -23.25 -0.82 3.58
CA ASN A 847 -24.46 -1.45 3.05
C ASN A 847 -25.67 -0.52 3.12
N ALA A 848 -25.94 0.07 4.28
CA ALA A 848 -27.04 1.03 4.44
C ALA A 848 -26.84 2.27 3.56
N PHE A 849 -25.62 2.80 3.48
CA PHE A 849 -25.29 3.94 2.65
C PHE A 849 -25.57 3.67 1.16
N ALA A 850 -25.28 2.47 0.68
CA ALA A 850 -25.61 2.06 -0.68
C ALA A 850 -27.13 2.14 -0.94
N GLY A 851 -27.97 1.68 -0.01
CA GLY A 851 -29.42 1.82 -0.11
C GLY A 851 -29.88 3.27 -0.05
N ILE A 852 -29.34 4.05 0.90
CA ILE A 852 -29.67 5.46 1.13
C ILE A 852 -29.46 6.32 -0.12
N VAL A 853 -28.33 6.14 -0.82
CA VAL A 853 -27.99 6.94 -2.00
C VAL A 853 -28.95 6.72 -3.16
N HIS A 854 -29.47 5.49 -3.30
CA HIS A 854 -30.35 5.13 -4.41
C HIS A 854 -31.83 5.10 -4.01
N HIS A 855 -32.15 5.28 -2.72
CA HIS A 855 -33.49 5.12 -2.15
C HIS A 855 -34.10 3.75 -2.48
N GLU A 856 -33.29 2.71 -2.38
CA GLU A 856 -33.68 1.33 -2.71
C GLU A 856 -33.17 0.38 -1.60
N PRO A 857 -34.04 -0.42 -0.98
CA PRO A 857 -33.63 -1.32 0.11
C PRO A 857 -32.94 -2.58 -0.42
N ILE A 858 -32.91 -2.81 -1.73
CA ILE A 858 -32.37 -4.04 -2.29
C ILE A 858 -30.90 -3.86 -2.71
N TYR A 859 -30.01 -4.54 -1.99
CA TYR A 859 -28.61 -4.64 -2.36
C TYR A 859 -28.41 -5.74 -3.42
N ILE A 860 -27.76 -5.42 -4.53
CA ILE A 860 -27.52 -6.38 -5.62
C ILE A 860 -26.06 -6.35 -6.08
N ASP A 861 -25.49 -7.54 -6.25
CA ASP A 861 -24.17 -7.83 -6.83
C ASP A 861 -24.35 -8.89 -7.93
N THR A 862 -23.92 -8.59 -9.16
CA THR A 862 -24.19 -9.43 -10.35
C THR A 862 -22.97 -10.23 -10.81
N THR A 863 -23.18 -11.51 -11.06
CA THR A 863 -22.07 -12.43 -11.41
C THR A 863 -22.45 -13.44 -12.50
N GLY A 864 -21.43 -14.20 -12.93
CA GLY A 864 -21.55 -15.35 -13.82
C GLY A 864 -21.70 -15.03 -15.31
N PRO A 865 -21.99 -16.06 -16.13
CA PRO A 865 -22.10 -15.92 -17.57
C PRO A 865 -23.16 -14.91 -17.97
N ALA A 866 -22.78 -13.96 -18.84
CA ALA A 866 -23.61 -12.82 -19.23
C ALA A 866 -24.20 -12.03 -18.03
N GLN A 867 -23.57 -12.09 -16.85
CA GLN A 867 -24.09 -11.47 -15.61
C GLN A 867 -25.54 -11.84 -15.34
N SER A 868 -25.89 -13.11 -15.52
CA SER A 868 -27.26 -13.63 -15.37
C SER A 868 -27.55 -14.21 -13.97
N TYR A 869 -26.66 -13.96 -13.01
CA TYR A 869 -26.87 -14.29 -11.60
C TYR A 869 -26.74 -13.02 -10.76
N SER A 870 -27.41 -13.02 -9.61
CA SER A 870 -27.27 -11.97 -8.61
C SER A 870 -27.22 -12.56 -7.22
N SER A 871 -26.32 -12.02 -6.39
CA SER A 871 -26.43 -12.07 -4.95
C SER A 871 -27.30 -10.89 -4.53
N VAL A 872 -28.34 -11.15 -3.74
CA VAL A 872 -29.32 -10.14 -3.33
C VAL A 872 -29.58 -10.25 -1.84
N PHE A 873 -29.62 -9.12 -1.15
CA PHE A 873 -30.18 -9.03 0.19
C PHE A 873 -30.93 -7.71 0.39
N ASP A 874 -31.92 -7.77 1.27
CA ASP A 874 -32.82 -6.69 1.63
C ASP A 874 -32.30 -5.99 2.90
N LEU A 875 -32.10 -4.67 2.78
CA LEU A 875 -31.68 -3.78 3.84
C LEU A 875 -32.78 -3.53 4.88
N GLU A 876 -34.02 -3.98 4.63
CA GLU A 876 -35.17 -3.88 5.54
C GLU A 876 -35.49 -5.22 6.19
N ASN A 877 -35.65 -6.27 5.38
CA ASN A 877 -36.41 -7.45 5.82
C ASN A 877 -35.81 -8.80 5.42
N ASP A 878 -34.48 -8.90 5.42
CA ASP A 878 -33.85 -10.20 5.27
C ASP A 878 -33.31 -10.74 6.61
N GLY A 879 -33.94 -11.83 7.08
CA GLY A 879 -33.53 -12.62 8.24
C GLY A 879 -32.22 -13.40 8.04
N TYR A 880 -31.22 -12.82 7.39
CA TYR A 880 -29.90 -13.40 7.23
C TYR A 880 -29.08 -13.24 8.51
N GLY A 881 -28.54 -14.36 8.98
CA GLY A 881 -27.65 -14.40 10.14
C GLY A 881 -28.37 -14.24 11.47
N ASP A 882 -27.58 -14.34 12.54
CA ASP A 882 -28.07 -14.11 13.90
C ASP A 882 -28.17 -12.60 14.14
N LYS A 883 -29.29 -12.16 14.71
CA LYS A 883 -29.51 -10.76 15.08
C LYS A 883 -28.53 -10.35 16.19
N GLY A 884 -28.00 -9.14 16.10
CA GLY A 884 -27.19 -8.56 17.16
C GLY A 884 -26.12 -7.57 16.67
N TRP A 885 -25.48 -6.93 17.65
CA TRP A 885 -24.48 -5.87 17.44
C TRP A 885 -23.18 -6.34 16.75
N PHE A 886 -23.00 -7.66 16.58
CA PHE A 886 -21.86 -8.30 15.92
C PHE A 886 -22.16 -8.69 14.46
N ASN A 887 -23.36 -8.40 13.95
CA ASN A 887 -23.78 -8.79 12.62
C ASN A 887 -24.00 -7.54 11.74
N GLU A 888 -23.36 -7.51 10.57
CA GLU A 888 -23.46 -6.37 9.65
C GLU A 888 -24.87 -6.19 9.09
N GLY A 889 -25.63 -7.28 8.93
CA GLY A 889 -27.02 -7.24 8.49
C GLY A 889 -27.92 -6.54 9.52
N SER A 890 -27.72 -6.82 10.81
CA SER A 890 -28.43 -6.10 11.88
C SER A 890 -28.14 -4.60 11.83
N ILE A 891 -26.87 -4.25 11.57
CA ILE A 891 -26.44 -2.86 11.55
C ILE A 891 -26.97 -2.13 10.32
N HIS A 892 -26.95 -2.73 9.13
CA HIS A 892 -27.50 -2.07 7.95
C HIS A 892 -29.00 -1.82 8.10
N ARG A 893 -29.75 -2.73 8.75
CA ARG A 893 -31.19 -2.58 8.96
C ARG A 893 -31.45 -1.40 9.87
N ILE A 894 -30.81 -1.39 11.03
CA ILE A 894 -30.89 -0.25 11.96
C ILE A 894 -30.59 1.07 11.27
N LEU A 895 -29.56 1.14 10.44
CA LEU A 895 -29.16 2.41 9.80
C LEU A 895 -30.10 2.82 8.66
N TYR A 896 -30.67 1.84 7.96
CA TYR A 896 -31.64 2.09 6.89
C TYR A 896 -33.01 2.47 7.48
N ASP A 897 -33.52 1.75 8.49
CA ASP A 897 -34.73 2.10 9.28
C ASP A 897 -34.63 3.51 9.89
N LEU A 898 -33.44 3.96 10.30
CA LEU A 898 -33.26 5.32 10.83
C LEU A 898 -33.35 6.40 9.74
N PHE A 899 -33.17 6.03 8.49
CA PHE A 899 -33.12 6.94 7.35
C PHE A 899 -34.47 7.07 6.66
N ASP A 900 -35.10 5.93 6.35
CA ASP A 900 -36.22 5.84 5.43
C ASP A 900 -37.52 6.38 6.04
N ASP A 901 -38.58 6.48 5.25
CA ASP A 901 -39.88 7.02 5.67
C ASP A 901 -41.03 6.00 5.62
N ASP A 902 -40.72 4.74 5.28
CA ASP A 902 -41.71 3.67 5.21
C ASP A 902 -42.01 3.13 6.61
N ASN A 903 -43.13 3.59 7.17
CA ASN A 903 -43.52 3.19 8.52
C ASN A 903 -43.91 1.70 8.61
N GLU A 904 -43.06 0.92 9.27
CA GLU A 904 -43.28 -0.48 9.56
C GLU A 904 -43.62 -0.73 11.04
N ALA A 905 -43.86 -1.99 11.46
CA ALA A 905 -44.31 -2.25 12.84
C ALA A 905 -43.29 -1.82 13.91
N HIS A 906 -42.01 -1.69 13.52
CA HIS A 906 -40.87 -1.38 14.38
C HIS A 906 -40.06 -0.15 13.94
N ASP A 907 -40.25 0.34 12.70
CA ASP A 907 -39.77 1.64 12.26
C ASP A 907 -40.87 2.72 12.38
N ASN A 908 -40.54 3.81 13.06
CA ASN A 908 -41.40 4.99 13.16
C ASN A 908 -40.59 6.29 13.05
N LEU A 909 -39.36 6.23 12.52
CA LEU A 909 -38.41 7.32 12.62
C LEU A 909 -37.65 7.58 11.31
N SER A 910 -38.09 8.59 10.57
CA SER A 910 -37.35 9.11 9.42
C SER A 910 -36.44 10.27 9.83
N LEU A 911 -35.15 10.01 10.03
CA LEU A 911 -34.16 11.06 10.31
C LEU A 911 -33.54 11.65 9.05
N GLY A 912 -33.61 10.91 7.93
CA GLY A 912 -32.83 11.21 6.72
C GLY A 912 -31.32 11.04 6.93
N PHE A 913 -30.53 11.36 5.90
CA PHE A 913 -29.10 11.06 5.91
C PHE A 913 -28.26 12.03 6.76
N ALA A 914 -28.66 13.30 6.86
CA ALA A 914 -27.84 14.35 7.49
C ALA A 914 -27.49 14.06 8.98
N PRO A 915 -28.42 13.59 9.84
CA PRO A 915 -28.08 13.20 11.20
C PRO A 915 -27.08 12.04 11.26
N LEU A 916 -27.22 11.02 10.39
CA LEU A 916 -26.30 9.88 10.34
C LEU A 916 -24.90 10.31 9.91
N TYR A 917 -24.81 11.17 8.89
CA TYR A 917 -23.55 11.77 8.43
C TYR A 917 -22.87 12.61 9.53
N ASN A 918 -23.64 13.44 10.25
CA ASN A 918 -23.13 14.30 11.30
C ASN A 918 -22.54 13.55 12.49
N VAL A 919 -23.05 12.36 12.81
CA VAL A 919 -22.43 11.48 13.81
C VAL A 919 -21.05 11.04 13.34
N ALA A 920 -20.95 10.55 12.11
CA ALA A 920 -19.69 10.08 11.54
C ALA A 920 -18.63 11.21 11.47
N THR A 921 -19.04 12.44 11.12
CA THR A 921 -18.10 13.55 10.90
C THR A 921 -17.67 14.29 12.16
N ASN A 922 -18.64 14.64 13.01
CA ASN A 922 -18.40 15.59 14.10
C ASN A 922 -18.17 14.92 15.45
N ILE A 923 -18.53 13.64 15.56
CA ILE A 923 -18.61 12.98 16.86
C ILE A 923 -17.65 11.79 16.93
N GLU A 924 -17.72 10.87 15.97
CA GLU A 924 -16.95 9.63 15.99
C GLU A 924 -15.43 9.82 16.07
N THR A 925 -14.93 10.92 15.51
CA THR A 925 -13.50 11.28 15.49
C THR A 925 -12.86 11.40 16.88
N ASN A 926 -13.63 11.78 17.91
CA ASN A 926 -13.09 12.12 19.24
C ASN A 926 -13.45 11.13 20.36
N TYR A 927 -14.09 10.01 20.02
CA TYR A 927 -14.63 9.10 21.04
C TYR A 927 -13.61 8.22 21.75
N PRO A 928 -13.89 7.83 23.02
CA PRO A 928 -12.99 7.04 23.85
C PRO A 928 -13.15 5.53 23.74
N ALA A 929 -13.76 5.06 22.66
CA ALA A 929 -14.00 3.66 22.35
C ALA A 929 -13.85 3.46 20.83
N PHE A 930 -13.50 2.24 20.40
CA PHE A 930 -13.45 1.91 18.99
C PHE A 930 -14.83 2.09 18.34
N LEU A 931 -14.83 2.47 17.06
CA LEU A 931 -16.04 2.70 16.30
C LEU A 931 -16.82 1.40 16.14
N THR A 932 -18.06 1.44 16.63
CA THR A 932 -19.01 0.34 16.63
C THR A 932 -20.42 0.95 16.58
N ILE A 933 -21.45 0.11 16.48
CA ILE A 933 -22.84 0.58 16.63
C ILE A 933 -23.07 1.32 17.97
N PHE A 934 -22.31 0.99 19.02
CA PHE A 934 -22.41 1.65 20.33
C PHE A 934 -21.97 3.10 20.31
N THR A 935 -20.83 3.40 19.68
CA THR A 935 -20.35 4.78 19.55
C THR A 935 -21.30 5.59 18.67
N PHE A 936 -21.75 4.99 17.56
CA PHE A 936 -22.66 5.63 16.63
C PHE A 936 -23.98 6.03 17.29
N ILE A 937 -24.69 5.07 17.90
CA ILE A 937 -25.99 5.35 18.53
C ILE A 937 -25.86 6.29 19.73
N THR A 938 -24.76 6.18 20.50
CA THR A 938 -24.51 7.14 21.59
C THR A 938 -24.36 8.56 21.03
N GLY A 939 -23.68 8.75 19.90
CA GLY A 939 -23.59 10.04 19.21
C GLY A 939 -24.91 10.51 18.63
N LEU A 940 -25.67 9.61 18.01
CA LEU A 940 -26.98 9.93 17.46
C LEU A 940 -27.93 10.43 18.55
N LYS A 941 -27.99 9.75 19.70
CA LYS A 941 -28.80 10.19 20.86
C LYS A 941 -28.31 11.49 21.49
N GLN A 942 -27.04 11.87 21.30
CA GLN A 942 -26.52 13.17 21.75
C GLN A 942 -26.99 14.30 20.83
N LEU A 943 -27.02 14.08 19.52
CA LEU A 943 -27.54 15.04 18.54
C LEU A 943 -29.07 15.12 18.59
N ASP A 944 -29.74 14.00 18.83
CA ASP A 944 -31.19 13.90 18.86
C ASP A 944 -31.71 13.18 20.12
N PRO A 945 -31.69 13.87 21.28
CA PRO A 945 -32.11 13.28 22.55
C PRO A 945 -33.62 13.01 22.63
N ASN A 946 -34.43 13.62 21.76
CA ASN A 946 -35.90 13.48 21.81
C ASN A 946 -36.35 12.12 21.23
N ASN A 947 -35.59 11.57 20.29
CA ASN A 947 -35.91 10.31 19.61
C ASN A 947 -35.27 9.09 20.26
N GLY A 948 -34.59 9.23 21.42
CA GLY A 948 -33.88 8.13 22.08
C GLY A 948 -34.70 6.85 22.31
N ASN A 949 -35.98 6.97 22.68
CA ASN A 949 -36.87 5.82 22.87
C ASN A 949 -37.27 5.13 21.55
N ALA A 950 -37.40 5.89 20.46
CA ALA A 950 -37.71 5.35 19.15
C ALA A 950 -36.49 4.60 18.59
N ILE A 951 -35.30 5.18 18.74
CA ILE A 951 -34.02 4.53 18.42
C ILE A 951 -33.87 3.22 19.21
N ASP A 952 -34.18 3.21 20.51
CA ASP A 952 -34.13 1.99 21.32
C ASP A 952 -35.14 0.92 20.89
N ALA A 953 -36.25 1.28 20.25
CA ALA A 953 -37.22 0.33 19.72
C ALA A 953 -36.68 -0.35 18.44
N ILE A 954 -36.03 0.41 17.55
CA ILE A 954 -35.35 -0.12 16.35
C ILE A 954 -34.24 -1.11 16.77
N LEU A 955 -33.39 -0.73 17.73
CA LEU A 955 -32.36 -1.61 18.27
C LEU A 955 -32.92 -2.92 18.85
N ALA A 956 -34.05 -2.84 19.55
CA ALA A 956 -34.67 -4.01 20.16
C ALA A 956 -35.18 -5.02 19.12
N ASN A 957 -35.56 -4.56 17.92
CA ASN A 957 -35.93 -5.45 16.82
C ASN A 957 -34.74 -6.31 16.35
N GLU A 958 -33.52 -5.79 16.50
CA GLU A 958 -32.27 -6.48 16.17
C GLU A 958 -31.60 -7.13 17.39
N GLU A 959 -32.36 -7.40 18.45
CA GLU A 959 -31.88 -8.04 19.68
C GLU A 959 -30.70 -7.30 20.35
N ILE A 960 -30.63 -5.98 20.16
CA ILE A 960 -29.65 -5.10 20.79
C ILE A 960 -30.34 -4.36 21.94
N SER A 961 -29.77 -4.47 23.14
CA SER A 961 -30.29 -3.77 24.31
C SER A 961 -30.07 -2.26 24.18
N PRO A 962 -30.87 -1.41 24.85
CA PRO A 962 -30.74 0.04 24.76
C PRO A 962 -29.29 0.51 24.94
N ILE A 963 -28.75 1.25 23.99
CA ILE A 963 -27.35 1.69 24.08
C ILE A 963 -27.25 2.90 24.99
N ILE A 964 -26.51 2.77 26.10
CA ILE A 964 -26.37 3.79 27.16
C ILE A 964 -24.95 4.37 27.28
N ASP A 965 -23.96 3.74 26.66
CA ASP A 965 -22.57 4.21 26.61
C ASP A 965 -21.84 3.69 25.37
N TYR A 966 -20.63 4.23 25.15
CA TYR A 966 -19.75 3.89 24.03
C TYR A 966 -19.20 2.45 24.07
N TYR A 967 -19.33 1.76 25.21
CA TYR A 967 -18.69 0.47 25.46
C TYR A 967 -19.68 -0.71 25.39
N GLY A 968 -20.96 -0.45 25.17
CA GLY A 968 -22.01 -1.47 25.18
C GLY A 968 -22.18 -2.15 26.55
N SER A 969 -22.00 -1.42 27.65
CA SER A 969 -21.89 -2.04 28.99
C SER A 969 -23.13 -2.80 29.49
N ASN A 970 -24.30 -2.59 28.90
CA ASN A 970 -25.57 -3.21 29.30
C ASN A 970 -26.13 -4.22 28.29
N GLN A 971 -25.34 -4.63 27.30
CA GLN A 971 -25.77 -5.61 26.31
C GLN A 971 -26.05 -6.97 26.94
N LEU A 972 -27.08 -7.65 26.44
CA LEU A 972 -27.53 -8.96 26.91
C LEU A 972 -27.33 -10.08 25.88
N ASN A 973 -27.26 -9.73 24.60
CA ASN A 973 -26.99 -10.68 23.52
C ASN A 973 -25.47 -10.92 23.43
N ASP A 974 -25.05 -12.16 23.68
CA ASP A 974 -23.64 -12.58 23.74
C ASP A 974 -23.18 -13.31 22.48
N GLY A 975 -24.03 -13.40 21.45
CA GLY A 975 -23.74 -14.09 20.20
C GLY A 975 -23.56 -15.60 20.37
N ASP A 976 -24.25 -16.21 21.34
CA ASP A 976 -24.14 -17.61 21.76
C ASP A 976 -22.83 -17.97 22.49
N ASN A 977 -22.12 -16.96 23.01
CA ASN A 977 -20.89 -17.18 23.76
C ASN A 977 -20.75 -16.20 24.92
N ALA A 978 -20.92 -16.71 26.14
CA ALA A 978 -20.84 -15.88 27.35
C ALA A 978 -19.49 -15.17 27.55
N ASP A 979 -18.40 -15.64 26.91
CA ASP A 979 -17.10 -14.96 26.95
C ASP A 979 -17.13 -13.62 26.19
N THR A 980 -18.14 -13.36 25.36
CA THR A 980 -18.32 -12.10 24.61
C THR A 980 -18.68 -10.93 25.51
N LEU A 981 -19.41 -11.17 26.61
CA LEU A 981 -19.88 -10.11 27.50
C LEU A 981 -19.09 -10.04 28.83
N PRO A 982 -18.86 -8.84 29.38
CA PRO A 982 -19.09 -7.54 28.75
C PRO A 982 -18.14 -7.32 27.56
N ILE A 983 -18.61 -6.58 26.55
CA ILE A 983 -17.88 -6.32 25.29
C ILE A 983 -16.48 -5.75 25.58
N TYR A 984 -16.43 -4.68 26.38
CA TYR A 984 -15.20 -4.19 26.96
C TYR A 984 -15.03 -4.75 28.37
N LYS A 985 -14.09 -5.68 28.51
CA LYS A 985 -13.73 -6.25 29.81
C LYS A 985 -12.86 -5.26 30.58
N SER A 986 -12.68 -5.45 31.89
CA SER A 986 -11.85 -4.54 32.70
C SER A 986 -10.94 -5.28 33.66
N ILE A 987 -9.77 -4.69 33.90
CA ILE A 987 -8.78 -5.15 34.88
C ILE A 987 -8.23 -3.95 35.66
N ALA A 988 -7.92 -4.15 36.94
CA ALA A 988 -7.18 -3.18 37.74
C ALA A 988 -5.69 -3.53 37.76
N ILE A 989 -4.82 -2.52 37.86
CA ILE A 989 -3.38 -2.74 37.99
C ILE A 989 -3.05 -3.62 39.22
N LYS A 990 -1.96 -4.39 39.12
CA LYS A 990 -1.48 -5.35 40.12
C LYS A 990 -2.49 -6.47 40.43
N GLN A 991 -3.38 -6.77 39.48
CA GLN A 991 -4.25 -7.94 39.52
C GLN A 991 -3.98 -8.83 38.33
N THR A 992 -4.19 -10.13 38.51
CA THR A 992 -4.19 -11.10 37.42
C THR A 992 -5.63 -11.43 37.05
N LYS A 993 -5.98 -11.30 35.77
CA LYS A 993 -7.31 -11.68 35.26
C LYS A 993 -7.19 -12.42 33.94
N ARG A 994 -8.03 -13.43 33.77
CA ARG A 994 -8.03 -14.29 32.58
C ARG A 994 -8.91 -13.72 31.47
N PHE A 995 -8.39 -13.76 30.25
CA PHE A 995 -9.07 -13.39 29.02
C PHE A 995 -8.89 -14.51 28.00
N CYS A 996 -9.91 -14.78 27.18
CA CYS A 996 -9.84 -15.86 26.20
C CYS A 996 -10.28 -15.37 24.82
N THR A 997 -9.52 -15.74 23.81
CA THR A 997 -9.83 -15.58 22.39
C THR A 997 -10.33 -16.91 21.82
N GLN A 998 -11.14 -16.87 20.76
CA GLN A 998 -11.69 -18.07 20.11
C GLN A 998 -11.84 -17.87 18.61
N THR A 999 -11.55 -18.90 17.82
CA THR A 999 -11.71 -18.91 16.36
C THR A 999 -12.77 -19.91 15.87
N THR A 1000 -13.67 -20.34 16.76
CA THR A 1000 -14.76 -21.28 16.45
C THR A 1000 -15.72 -20.76 15.39
N LEU A 1001 -15.83 -19.44 15.24
CA LEU A 1001 -16.66 -18.74 14.25
C LEU A 1001 -15.87 -18.35 12.98
N GLY A 1002 -14.61 -18.78 12.88
CA GLY A 1002 -13.63 -18.38 11.87
C GLY A 1002 -12.49 -17.55 12.48
N SER A 1003 -11.50 -17.22 11.65
CA SER A 1003 -10.26 -16.53 12.04
C SER A 1003 -10.25 -15.03 11.67
N SER A 1004 -9.25 -14.31 12.19
CA SER A 1004 -8.97 -12.88 11.99
C SER A 1004 -10.02 -11.93 12.55
N ASN A 1005 -11.15 -11.73 11.87
CA ASN A 1005 -12.08 -10.61 12.09
C ASN A 1005 -13.46 -11.08 12.62
N ARG A 1006 -13.52 -12.29 13.17
CA ARG A 1006 -14.72 -12.89 13.73
C ARG A 1006 -14.89 -12.52 15.21
N LEU A 1007 -16.12 -12.61 15.70
CA LEU A 1007 -16.43 -12.36 17.11
C LEU A 1007 -15.52 -13.21 18.02
N LEU A 1008 -14.97 -12.59 19.07
CA LEU A 1008 -14.00 -13.17 20.04
C LEU A 1008 -12.62 -13.54 19.50
N ASN A 1009 -12.29 -13.26 18.24
CA ASN A 1009 -10.89 -13.32 17.81
C ASN A 1009 -10.07 -12.22 18.51
N HIS A 1010 -10.71 -11.07 18.70
CA HIS A 1010 -10.21 -9.92 19.45
C HIS A 1010 -10.98 -9.77 20.77
N VAL A 1011 -10.26 -9.42 21.84
CA VAL A 1011 -10.82 -9.17 23.18
C VAL A 1011 -10.39 -7.79 23.66
N LEU A 1012 -11.37 -6.90 23.83
CA LEU A 1012 -11.15 -5.52 24.24
C LEU A 1012 -11.13 -5.40 25.77
N ILE A 1013 -10.05 -4.85 26.33
CA ILE A 1013 -9.82 -4.76 27.77
C ILE A 1013 -9.54 -3.31 28.17
N LYS A 1014 -10.30 -2.79 29.11
CA LYS A 1014 -10.12 -1.47 29.73
C LYS A 1014 -9.25 -1.55 30.98
N VAL A 1015 -8.30 -0.62 31.09
CA VAL A 1015 -7.48 -0.43 32.29
C VAL A 1015 -7.38 1.07 32.62
N ASP A 1016 -7.56 1.42 33.89
CA ASP A 1016 -7.39 2.79 34.37
C ASP A 1016 -6.00 2.96 34.99
N ILE A 1017 -5.20 3.86 34.40
CA ILE A 1017 -3.81 4.11 34.76
C ILE A 1017 -3.74 5.27 35.75
N PRO A 1018 -3.22 5.08 36.98
CA PRO A 1018 -3.32 6.09 38.04
C PRO A 1018 -2.38 7.29 37.86
N SER A 1019 -1.25 7.10 37.18
CA SER A 1019 -0.20 8.10 37.00
C SER A 1019 0.60 7.82 35.73
N ARG A 1020 1.20 8.86 35.15
CA ARG A 1020 2.12 8.69 34.02
C ARG A 1020 3.38 7.97 34.50
N SER A 1021 3.65 6.79 33.95
CA SER A 1021 4.84 5.98 34.22
C SER A 1021 5.01 4.90 33.16
N ASP A 1022 6.12 4.18 33.20
CA ASP A 1022 6.30 2.92 32.49
C ASP A 1022 5.50 1.82 33.19
N TYR A 1023 4.70 1.07 32.41
CA TYR A 1023 3.92 -0.06 32.88
C TYR A 1023 4.30 -1.31 32.11
N LEU A 1024 4.65 -2.38 32.83
CA LEU A 1024 4.79 -3.72 32.30
C LEU A 1024 3.40 -4.32 32.10
N ILE A 1025 3.07 -4.67 30.86
CA ILE A 1025 1.86 -5.39 30.48
C ILE A 1025 2.28 -6.79 30.07
N LYS A 1026 1.76 -7.81 30.74
CA LYS A 1026 2.15 -9.21 30.51
C LYS A 1026 0.93 -10.11 30.37
N PHE A 1027 0.86 -10.83 29.26
CA PHE A 1027 -0.04 -11.95 29.06
C PHE A 1027 0.72 -13.26 29.23
N THR A 1028 0.10 -14.25 29.88
CA THR A 1028 0.67 -15.60 30.01
C THR A 1028 -0.40 -16.63 29.66
N GLN A 1029 -0.13 -17.49 28.67
CA GLN A 1029 -1.07 -18.53 28.26
C GLN A 1029 -1.27 -19.54 29.38
N VAL A 1030 -2.52 -19.95 29.58
CA VAL A 1030 -2.91 -20.93 30.59
C VAL A 1030 -3.50 -22.15 29.92
N ALA A 1031 -2.96 -23.32 30.26
CA ALA A 1031 -3.47 -24.59 29.77
C ALA A 1031 -4.92 -24.81 30.27
N SER A 1032 -5.82 -25.16 29.34
CA SER A 1032 -7.22 -25.49 29.64
C SER A 1032 -7.36 -26.77 30.46
N VAL A 1033 -6.37 -27.68 30.37
CA VAL A 1033 -6.19 -28.88 31.20
C VAL A 1033 -4.71 -29.17 31.42
N SER A 1034 -4.36 -29.76 32.57
CA SER A 1034 -2.97 -30.10 32.91
C SER A 1034 -2.34 -31.02 31.85
N GLY A 1035 -1.28 -30.56 31.19
CA GLY A 1035 -0.55 -31.31 30.15
C GLY A 1035 -1.05 -31.07 28.72
N ALA A 1036 -2.03 -30.20 28.49
CA ALA A 1036 -2.37 -29.75 27.15
C ALA A 1036 -1.21 -28.97 26.52
N LYS A 1037 -1.06 -29.09 25.20
CA LYS A 1037 -0.16 -28.21 24.45
C LYS A 1037 -0.71 -26.78 24.49
N LEU A 1038 0.20 -25.85 24.75
CA LEU A 1038 -0.02 -24.42 24.64
C LEU A 1038 0.13 -24.05 23.16
N GLU A 1039 -0.99 -23.90 22.48
CA GLU A 1039 -1.05 -23.68 21.02
C GLU A 1039 -1.34 -22.21 20.66
N GLY A 1040 -1.57 -21.36 21.65
CA GLY A 1040 -1.95 -19.96 21.44
C GLY A 1040 -0.79 -19.03 21.70
N ASP A 1041 -0.80 -17.90 21.02
CA ASP A 1041 0.25 -16.88 21.06
C ASP A 1041 -0.43 -15.53 21.24
N ALA A 1042 -0.32 -14.96 22.44
CA ALA A 1042 -1.04 -13.74 22.77
C ALA A 1042 -0.36 -12.54 22.17
N ASP A 1043 -0.94 -11.97 21.12
CA ASP A 1043 -0.55 -10.67 20.62
C ASP A 1043 -1.49 -9.61 21.18
N PHE A 1044 -0.96 -8.42 21.44
CA PHE A 1044 -1.81 -7.34 21.91
C PHE A 1044 -1.33 -5.96 21.48
N GLU A 1045 -2.30 -5.05 21.38
CA GLU A 1045 -2.08 -3.63 21.11
C GLU A 1045 -2.69 -2.78 22.22
N VAL A 1046 -2.04 -1.68 22.57
CA VAL A 1046 -2.45 -0.77 23.63
C VAL A 1046 -2.77 0.60 23.04
N PHE A 1047 -3.88 1.18 23.48
CA PHE A 1047 -4.41 2.44 22.98
C PHE A 1047 -4.71 3.40 24.13
N LYS A 1048 -4.35 4.67 23.95
CA LYS A 1048 -4.92 5.78 24.73
C LYS A 1048 -6.36 5.99 24.30
N THR A 1049 -7.24 6.48 25.17
CA THR A 1049 -8.69 6.64 24.86
C THR A 1049 -9.15 8.07 24.59
N SER A 1050 -8.31 9.09 24.59
CA SER A 1050 -8.79 10.45 24.27
C SER A 1050 -7.69 11.28 23.61
N PRO A 1051 -7.68 11.35 22.25
CA PRO A 1051 -8.44 10.48 21.33
C PRO A 1051 -7.92 9.02 21.35
N ILE A 1052 -8.62 8.10 20.67
CA ILE A 1052 -8.07 6.76 20.46
C ILE A 1052 -6.78 6.86 19.64
N THR A 1053 -5.67 6.40 20.21
CA THR A 1053 -4.36 6.42 19.56
C THR A 1053 -3.58 5.20 19.99
N LYS A 1054 -3.02 4.46 19.02
CA LYS A 1054 -2.16 3.31 19.27
C LYS A 1054 -0.87 3.77 19.93
N LEU A 1055 -0.50 3.14 21.05
CA LEU A 1055 0.72 3.42 21.81
C LEU A 1055 1.81 2.37 21.61
N GLY A 1056 1.45 1.19 21.11
CA GLY A 1056 2.37 0.07 20.91
C GLY A 1056 1.75 -1.27 21.31
N GLY A 1057 2.53 -2.35 21.18
CA GLY A 1057 2.06 -3.71 21.40
C GLY A 1057 3.20 -4.72 21.49
N ALA A 1058 2.84 -6.00 21.50
CA ALA A 1058 3.77 -7.12 21.47
C ALA A 1058 3.26 -8.22 20.53
N TYR A 1059 4.17 -8.83 19.76
CA TYR A 1059 3.89 -9.69 18.60
C TYR A 1059 4.93 -10.83 18.42
N ASN A 1060 5.51 -11.33 19.52
CA ASN A 1060 6.62 -12.27 19.48
C ASN A 1060 6.17 -13.70 19.16
N ARG A 1061 6.58 -14.22 17.99
CA ARG A 1061 6.11 -15.48 17.39
C ARG A 1061 6.23 -16.79 18.19
N ARG A 1062 6.87 -16.85 19.37
CA ARG A 1062 6.98 -18.07 20.21
C ARG A 1062 7.31 -17.78 21.68
N THR A 1063 6.30 -17.49 22.48
CA THR A 1063 6.39 -17.76 23.93
C THR A 1063 5.00 -17.99 24.52
N ALA A 1064 4.89 -18.91 25.49
CA ALA A 1064 3.69 -19.07 26.33
C ALA A 1064 3.35 -17.81 27.17
N SER A 1065 4.04 -16.69 26.93
CA SER A 1065 3.84 -15.41 27.59
C SER A 1065 4.35 -14.28 26.68
N GLU A 1066 3.54 -13.26 26.53
CA GLU A 1066 3.85 -12.02 25.81
C GLU A 1066 4.00 -10.89 26.82
N TYR A 1067 4.93 -9.96 26.63
CA TYR A 1067 4.98 -8.75 27.46
C TYR A 1067 5.57 -7.55 26.73
N LYS A 1068 5.17 -6.36 27.16
CA LYS A 1068 5.73 -5.08 26.74
C LYS A 1068 5.68 -4.09 27.89
N THR A 1069 6.76 -3.33 28.06
CA THR A 1069 6.75 -2.12 28.88
C THR A 1069 6.44 -0.92 27.98
N LEU A 1070 5.42 -0.14 28.34
CA LEU A 1070 5.02 1.09 27.63
C LEU A 1070 4.87 2.23 28.63
N GLU A 1071 5.26 3.44 28.22
CA GLU A 1071 4.92 4.65 28.98
C GLU A 1071 3.43 4.94 28.80
N LEU A 1072 2.64 4.77 29.85
CA LEU A 1072 1.20 5.05 29.82
C LEU A 1072 0.89 6.34 30.55
N SER A 1073 0.05 7.17 29.95
CA SER A 1073 -0.44 8.41 30.58
C SER A 1073 -1.46 8.10 31.68
N LYS A 1074 -1.73 9.06 32.57
CA LYS A 1074 -2.83 8.90 33.53
C LYS A 1074 -4.18 8.84 32.80
N GLY A 1075 -5.02 7.86 33.13
CA GLY A 1075 -6.38 7.73 32.64
C GLY A 1075 -6.65 6.39 31.98
N LEU A 1076 -7.79 6.30 31.28
CA LEU A 1076 -8.27 5.07 30.68
C LEU A 1076 -7.48 4.70 29.42
N HIS A 1077 -7.09 3.44 29.33
CA HIS A 1077 -6.45 2.82 28.17
C HIS A 1077 -7.23 1.56 27.76
N ILE A 1078 -7.15 1.21 26.47
CA ILE A 1078 -7.71 -0.02 25.90
C ILE A 1078 -6.56 -0.93 25.48
N ILE A 1079 -6.70 -2.22 25.74
CA ILE A 1079 -5.84 -3.27 25.21
C ILE A 1079 -6.70 -4.15 24.29
N ASP A 1080 -6.29 -4.29 23.03
CA ASP A 1080 -6.86 -5.24 22.06
C ASP A 1080 -5.99 -6.50 22.06
N LEU A 1081 -6.51 -7.60 22.60
CA LEU A 1081 -5.84 -8.90 22.68
C LEU A 1081 -6.35 -9.83 21.59
N PHE A 1082 -5.44 -10.46 20.85
CA PHE A 1082 -5.76 -11.50 19.86
C PHE A 1082 -4.76 -12.67 19.92
N ASP A 1083 -5.07 -13.77 19.23
CA ASP A 1083 -4.20 -14.95 19.17
C ASP A 1083 -3.60 -15.08 17.77
N TYR A 1084 -2.30 -14.84 17.64
CA TYR A 1084 -1.59 -14.91 16.35
C TYR A 1084 -1.70 -16.29 15.69
N ASN A 1085 -1.65 -17.36 16.50
CA ASN A 1085 -1.79 -18.74 16.00
C ASN A 1085 -3.23 -19.09 15.60
N ASN A 1086 -4.20 -18.22 15.86
CA ASN A 1086 -5.62 -18.45 15.59
C ASN A 1086 -6.13 -19.77 16.19
N ALA A 1087 -5.61 -20.16 17.37
CA ALA A 1087 -6.00 -21.42 17.98
C ALA A 1087 -7.50 -21.39 18.36
N THR A 1088 -8.15 -22.57 18.30
CA THR A 1088 -9.62 -22.67 18.44
C THR A 1088 -10.16 -22.01 19.71
N LYS A 1089 -9.43 -22.13 20.82
CA LYS A 1089 -9.67 -21.38 22.05
C LYS A 1089 -8.37 -21.28 22.84
N SER A 1090 -7.93 -20.05 23.11
CA SER A 1090 -6.76 -19.74 23.92
C SER A 1090 -7.13 -18.82 25.06
N CYS A 1091 -6.59 -19.08 26.25
CA CYS A 1091 -6.81 -18.23 27.41
C CYS A 1091 -5.48 -17.75 27.98
N PHE A 1092 -5.44 -16.47 28.34
CA PHE A 1092 -4.26 -15.76 28.79
C PHE A 1092 -4.57 -15.03 30.10
N ASP A 1093 -3.71 -15.20 31.09
CA ASP A 1093 -3.72 -14.42 32.31
C ASP A 1093 -2.97 -13.10 32.03
N LEU A 1094 -3.68 -11.97 32.13
CA LEU A 1094 -3.12 -10.63 32.02
C LEU A 1094 -2.73 -10.11 33.40
N TYR A 1095 -1.54 -9.56 33.51
CA TYR A 1095 -1.04 -8.83 34.66
C TYR A 1095 -0.41 -7.51 34.21
N ILE A 1096 -0.72 -6.42 34.92
CA ILE A 1096 -0.23 -5.06 34.61
C ILE A 1096 0.34 -4.45 35.88
N GLU A 1097 1.57 -3.97 35.86
CA GLU A 1097 2.16 -3.23 36.98
C GLU A 1097 3.06 -2.08 36.53
N GLU A 1098 3.25 -1.10 37.42
CA GLU A 1098 4.20 -0.02 37.22
C GLU A 1098 5.62 -0.59 37.30
N ASP A 1099 6.39 -0.42 36.22
CA ASP A 1099 7.78 -0.89 36.15
C ASP A 1099 8.67 0.09 36.92
N SER A 1100 8.83 -0.20 38.21
CA SER A 1100 9.67 0.60 39.12
C SER A 1100 11.15 0.19 39.11
N ASN A 1101 11.52 -0.81 38.29
CA ASN A 1101 12.75 -1.59 38.47
C ASN A 1101 13.61 -1.76 37.21
N PHE A 1102 13.48 -0.88 36.21
CA PHE A 1102 14.34 -0.91 35.00
C PHE A 1102 15.85 -0.99 35.30
N PHE A 1103 16.32 -0.54 36.48
CA PHE A 1103 17.73 -0.63 36.88
C PHE A 1103 18.17 -1.96 37.54
N GLU A 1104 17.26 -2.78 38.08
CA GLU A 1104 17.63 -4.07 38.69
C GLU A 1104 17.61 -5.22 37.67
N ASP A 1105 16.69 -5.25 36.71
CA ASP A 1105 16.57 -6.36 35.75
C ASP A 1105 17.68 -6.36 34.68
N VAL A 1106 18.22 -5.18 34.31
CA VAL A 1106 19.42 -5.10 33.45
C VAL A 1106 20.65 -5.65 34.18
N TRP A 1107 20.69 -5.58 35.52
CA TRP A 1107 21.79 -6.08 36.34
C TRP A 1107 21.77 -7.61 36.46
N ASP A 1108 20.58 -8.22 36.59
CA ASP A 1108 20.42 -9.67 36.70
C ASP A 1108 20.59 -10.39 35.35
N SER A 1109 20.20 -9.76 34.24
CA SER A 1109 20.40 -10.28 32.87
C SER A 1109 21.86 -10.23 32.40
N LEU A 1110 22.64 -9.23 32.84
CA LEU A 1110 24.07 -9.12 32.49
C LEU A 1110 25.00 -10.01 33.32
N PHE A 1111 24.58 -10.47 34.52
CA PHE A 1111 25.48 -11.15 35.45
C PHE A 1111 25.06 -12.52 35.97
N GLY A 1112 23.84 -13.00 35.71
CA GLY A 1112 23.49 -14.42 35.91
C GLY A 1112 23.91 -15.01 37.26
N LEU A 1113 23.62 -14.33 38.37
CA LEU A 1113 23.90 -14.84 39.71
C LEU A 1113 22.59 -15.20 40.43
N GLN A 1114 22.11 -16.43 40.23
CA GLN A 1114 21.27 -17.06 41.23
C GLN A 1114 22.13 -17.52 42.41
N ASN A 1115 21.83 -16.98 43.59
CA ASN A 1115 22.07 -17.52 44.93
C ASN A 1115 23.30 -18.42 45.14
N ASN A 1116 24.29 -17.91 45.87
CA ASN A 1116 25.03 -18.72 46.84
C ASN A 1116 25.11 -17.95 48.16
N GLU A 1117 24.44 -18.51 49.17
CA GLU A 1117 24.85 -18.36 50.57
C GLU A 1117 26.27 -18.95 50.75
N GLU A 1118 26.99 -18.45 51.75
CA GLU A 1118 28.37 -18.79 52.16
C GLU A 1118 29.46 -18.11 51.27
N ILE A 1119 30.39 -17.28 51.76
CA ILE A 1119 31.12 -17.19 53.03
C ILE A 1119 31.57 -15.72 53.25
N GLN A 1120 31.68 -15.33 54.52
CA GLN A 1120 32.19 -14.07 55.12
C GLN A 1120 33.21 -13.23 54.34
#